data_AF-A0A523RHY2-F1
#
_entry.id   AF-A0A523RHY2-F1
#
_cell.length_a   1.000
_cell.length_b   1.000
_cell.length_c   1.000
_cell.angle_alpha   90.00
_cell.angle_beta   90.00
_cell.angle_gamma   90.00
#
_symmetry.space_group_name_H-M   'P 1'
#
loop_
_entity.id
_entity.type
_entity.pdbx_description
1 polymer ?
#
loop_
_entity_poly.entity_id
_entity_poly.type
_entity_poly.pdbx_seq_one_letter_code
_entity_poly.pdbx_strand_id
1 'polypeptide(L)'
;MRLFNNTFEGSREVKGYSKNEILSVKKKLTTIKSEQIDSDEIDEFLKSEFKIDVFNSYSEYYTEIKKFSESYLFSVSKREYFSLKQEILSELKLVSSNLASLNSNGRNIKRIIKHNKFLDNFLKISKELQNNINEFTPLLEKNLQKIEKFYNNNTLCWIEVNKIKDLSFKLNDIPSNLGIWDELQELEAYLRSLVEAKSSKKIKSRKDILLSFHFNELNSFFLSKSDSKVAIYDDLIYLLYNNGVFEDYEGDKFVNILERKETVEKLKIKMRPVVLELVKDLLRENIWEIEELDQKYDLSGQGIGKLNLESLMSQKFSEILPKIVDLYFKGLDKQFQVVTNNISDPKEFVKIINLNYKKVDDFALKIDDIDTWIMKFDTIIKPYTSITVNLKKTLANIVSEVFRRKEEYLNYLNNIKDESFRIDVRSFVDTKIAEVNKMITSYENETSLIIKEELPQLKQIRDLLSNYKLKIDEIKTEVYNKLDAYKENNVDIYATIKHWEDNFNRKKNQLSFLLTVLMNKIFKSFKDLIDTESILFAEITEITKQTENFEGLPFNFALSSFLANRLSEDELKERITEITSKINQITSSLGLYELERSKLEEILTNKVKIRQGISISNVQCTVCHKNINFVKDKLITCPFCGSTYHYLCVADWLFKYNSCPMCQNTFLDPNIGLFETE
;
A
#
# COMPACT_ATOMS: atom_id res chain seq x y z
N MET A 1 -40.63 -27.19 -38.37
CA MET A 1 -39.21 -27.62 -38.37
C MET A 1 -38.82 -27.87 -36.93
N ARG A 2 -38.19 -29.00 -36.61
CA ARG A 2 -37.78 -29.30 -35.23
C ARG A 2 -36.37 -28.81 -34.95
N LEU A 3 -36.13 -28.30 -33.75
CA LEU A 3 -34.80 -27.92 -33.26
C LEU A 3 -33.94 -29.17 -33.07
N PHE A 4 -34.52 -30.25 -32.55
CA PHE A 4 -33.85 -31.54 -32.34
C PHE A 4 -34.57 -32.69 -33.05
N ASN A 5 -33.82 -33.71 -33.48
CA ASN A 5 -34.37 -34.86 -34.20
C ASN A 5 -35.18 -34.45 -35.45
N ASN A 6 -34.74 -33.41 -36.17
CA ASN A 6 -35.45 -32.95 -37.36
C ASN A 6 -35.47 -34.05 -38.45
N THR A 7 -36.59 -34.17 -39.14
CA THR A 7 -36.73 -35.08 -40.30
C THR A 7 -36.71 -34.27 -41.58
N PHE A 8 -35.90 -34.70 -42.55
CA PHE A 8 -35.75 -34.10 -43.86
C PHE A 8 -36.45 -35.02 -44.88
N GLU A 9 -37.53 -34.53 -45.50
CA GLU A 9 -38.35 -35.31 -46.44
C GLU A 9 -38.85 -36.66 -45.85
N GLY A 10 -39.26 -36.64 -44.57
CA GLY A 10 -39.75 -37.84 -43.86
C GLY A 10 -38.66 -38.80 -43.36
N SER A 11 -37.37 -38.47 -43.54
CA SER A 11 -36.24 -39.29 -43.07
C SER A 11 -35.29 -38.49 -42.18
N ARG A 12 -34.79 -39.09 -41.08
CA ARG A 12 -33.80 -38.43 -40.20
C ARG A 12 -32.39 -38.54 -40.76
N GLU A 13 -32.03 -39.73 -41.18
CA GLU A 13 -30.83 -39.98 -41.97
C GLU A 13 -31.27 -40.00 -43.42
N VAL A 14 -30.86 -39.01 -44.20
CA VAL A 14 -30.79 -39.19 -45.65
C VAL A 14 -29.58 -40.08 -45.86
N LYS A 15 -29.77 -41.39 -45.60
CA LYS A 15 -28.76 -42.39 -45.91
C LYS A 15 -28.46 -42.19 -47.38
N GLY A 16 -27.25 -41.71 -47.69
CA GLY A 16 -26.77 -41.82 -49.06
C GLY A 16 -27.01 -43.25 -49.52
N TYR A 17 -27.41 -43.42 -50.77
CA TYR A 17 -27.65 -44.73 -51.37
C TYR A 17 -26.69 -45.80 -50.86
N SER A 18 -27.24 -46.91 -50.40
CA SER A 18 -26.49 -48.11 -50.07
C SER A 18 -25.60 -48.53 -51.24
N LYS A 19 -24.58 -49.34 -50.93
CA LYS A 19 -23.70 -49.90 -51.96
C LYS A 19 -24.50 -50.59 -53.08
N ASN A 20 -25.61 -51.26 -52.73
CA ASN A 20 -26.49 -51.96 -53.65
C ASN A 20 -27.33 -51.01 -54.52
N GLU A 21 -27.85 -49.92 -53.93
CA GLU A 21 -28.60 -48.89 -54.67
C GLU A 21 -27.69 -48.14 -55.65
N ILE A 22 -26.48 -47.77 -55.24
CA ILE A 22 -25.48 -47.19 -56.17
C ILE A 22 -25.14 -48.18 -57.28
N LEU A 23 -24.96 -49.47 -56.97
CA LEU A 23 -24.71 -50.49 -58.00
C LEU A 23 -25.88 -50.61 -58.99
N SER A 24 -27.12 -50.49 -58.52
CA SER A 24 -28.33 -50.48 -59.37
C SER A 24 -28.35 -49.26 -60.30
N VAL A 25 -28.14 -48.07 -59.75
CA VAL A 25 -28.04 -46.81 -60.53
C VAL A 25 -26.92 -46.91 -61.56
N LYS A 26 -25.74 -47.44 -61.19
CA LYS A 26 -24.61 -47.66 -62.11
C LYS A 26 -24.96 -48.61 -63.26
N LYS A 27 -25.65 -49.72 -62.98
CA LYS A 27 -26.08 -50.70 -64.00
C LYS A 27 -27.06 -50.08 -65.00
N LYS A 28 -28.07 -49.37 -64.51
CA LYS A 28 -29.04 -48.65 -65.37
C LYS A 28 -28.34 -47.60 -66.23
N LEU A 29 -27.45 -46.78 -65.65
CA LEU A 29 -26.69 -45.77 -66.39
C LEU A 29 -25.75 -46.38 -67.45
N THR A 30 -25.19 -47.57 -67.20
CA THR A 30 -24.36 -48.27 -68.18
C THR A 30 -25.20 -48.80 -69.35
N THR A 31 -26.44 -49.21 -69.08
CA THR A 31 -27.41 -49.68 -70.09
C THR A 31 -27.87 -48.52 -70.99
N ILE A 32 -28.28 -47.40 -70.38
CA ILE A 32 -28.67 -46.17 -71.10
C ILE A 32 -27.50 -45.67 -71.99
N LYS A 33 -26.26 -45.77 -71.49
CA LYS A 33 -25.06 -45.38 -72.24
C LYS A 33 -24.73 -46.30 -73.41
N SER A 34 -25.03 -47.60 -73.32
CA SER A 34 -24.84 -48.55 -74.43
C SER A 34 -25.87 -48.38 -75.55
N GLU A 35 -27.01 -47.74 -75.26
CA GLU A 35 -28.13 -47.54 -76.19
C GLU A 35 -28.01 -46.24 -77.02
N GLN A 36 -26.90 -45.47 -76.91
CA GLN A 36 -26.65 -44.20 -77.62
C GLN A 36 -27.74 -43.12 -77.43
N ILE A 37 -28.36 -43.10 -76.26
CA ILE A 37 -29.47 -42.20 -75.92
C ILE A 37 -28.97 -40.78 -75.58
N ASP A 38 -29.82 -39.78 -75.88
CA ASP A 38 -29.60 -38.34 -75.76
C ASP A 38 -29.27 -37.88 -74.32
N SER A 39 -28.57 -36.75 -74.18
CA SER A 39 -28.11 -36.22 -72.88
C SER A 39 -29.24 -35.89 -71.90
N ASP A 40 -30.44 -35.63 -72.41
CA ASP A 40 -31.59 -35.18 -71.64
C ASP A 40 -32.24 -36.32 -70.83
N GLU A 41 -32.27 -37.55 -71.36
CA GLU A 41 -32.84 -38.72 -70.66
C GLU A 41 -31.95 -39.19 -69.50
N ILE A 42 -30.63 -39.04 -69.65
CA ILE A 42 -29.66 -39.25 -68.56
C ILE A 42 -29.87 -38.20 -67.45
N ASP A 43 -30.11 -36.95 -67.81
CA ASP A 43 -30.37 -35.87 -66.85
C ASP A 43 -31.71 -36.07 -66.11
N GLU A 44 -32.77 -36.48 -66.80
CA GLU A 44 -34.06 -36.83 -66.16
C GLU A 44 -33.92 -38.02 -65.21
N PHE A 45 -33.22 -39.07 -65.61
CA PHE A 45 -32.96 -40.22 -64.74
C PHE A 45 -32.16 -39.80 -63.49
N LEU A 46 -31.09 -39.02 -63.65
CA LEU A 46 -30.28 -38.54 -62.53
C LEU A 46 -31.07 -37.61 -61.60
N LYS A 47 -31.97 -36.77 -62.13
CA LYS A 47 -32.88 -35.93 -61.32
C LYS A 47 -33.88 -36.75 -60.52
N SER A 48 -34.37 -37.86 -61.09
CA SER A 48 -35.32 -38.75 -60.42
C SER A 48 -34.71 -39.49 -59.23
N GLU A 49 -33.43 -39.85 -59.34
CA GLU A 49 -32.69 -40.54 -58.28
C GLU A 49 -32.13 -39.52 -57.27
N PHE A 50 -31.33 -38.55 -57.72
CA PHE A 50 -30.64 -37.58 -56.86
C PHE A 50 -31.48 -36.33 -56.62
N LYS A 51 -32.45 -36.42 -55.72
CA LYS A 51 -33.31 -35.28 -55.36
C LYS A 51 -32.50 -34.12 -54.79
N ILE A 52 -32.44 -33.02 -55.54
CA ILE A 52 -31.72 -31.80 -55.13
C ILE A 52 -32.46 -31.05 -54.01
N ASP A 53 -33.77 -31.26 -53.91
CA ASP A 53 -34.65 -30.58 -52.95
C ASP A 53 -34.26 -30.85 -51.49
N VAL A 54 -33.64 -32.00 -51.22
CA VAL A 54 -33.09 -32.33 -49.89
C VAL A 54 -32.06 -31.28 -49.42
N PHE A 55 -31.32 -30.66 -50.35
CA PHE A 55 -30.37 -29.61 -50.00
C PHE A 55 -31.07 -28.32 -49.58
N ASN A 56 -32.26 -28.02 -50.11
CA ASN A 56 -33.04 -26.86 -49.67
C ASN A 56 -33.44 -27.05 -48.21
N SER A 57 -33.94 -28.24 -47.85
CA SER A 57 -34.32 -28.57 -46.47
C SER A 57 -33.13 -28.54 -45.50
N TYR A 58 -31.95 -29.01 -45.93
CA TYR A 58 -30.72 -28.87 -45.12
C TYR A 58 -30.22 -27.42 -45.01
N SER A 59 -30.30 -26.65 -46.09
CA SER A 59 -29.86 -25.26 -46.12
C SER A 59 -30.75 -24.38 -45.25
N GLU A 60 -32.08 -24.59 -45.30
CA GLU A 60 -33.05 -23.91 -44.45
C GLU A 60 -32.80 -24.22 -42.97
N TYR A 61 -32.68 -25.51 -42.62
CA TYR A 61 -32.38 -25.93 -41.25
C TYR A 61 -31.07 -25.34 -40.74
N TYR A 62 -29.99 -25.42 -41.52
CA TYR A 62 -28.70 -24.82 -41.14
C TYR A 62 -28.81 -23.30 -40.92
N THR A 63 -29.53 -22.60 -41.79
CA THR A 63 -29.70 -21.14 -41.71
C THR A 63 -30.40 -20.75 -40.42
N GLU A 64 -31.46 -21.47 -40.03
CA GLU A 64 -32.20 -21.19 -38.82
C GLU A 64 -31.45 -21.63 -37.54
N ILE A 65 -30.72 -22.75 -37.56
CA ILE A 65 -29.83 -23.15 -36.46
C ILE A 65 -28.72 -22.11 -36.24
N LYS A 66 -28.14 -21.59 -37.33
CA LYS A 66 -27.12 -20.55 -37.27
C LYS A 66 -27.68 -19.28 -36.62
N LYS A 67 -28.84 -18.78 -37.10
CA LYS A 67 -29.52 -17.62 -36.52
C LYS A 67 -29.85 -17.83 -35.04
N PHE A 68 -30.39 -18.99 -34.67
CA PHE A 68 -30.69 -19.34 -33.28
C PHE A 68 -29.44 -19.30 -32.40
N SER A 69 -28.36 -19.94 -32.85
CA SER A 69 -27.11 -20.03 -32.11
C SER A 69 -26.44 -18.66 -31.95
N GLU A 70 -26.41 -17.85 -33.00
CA GLU A 70 -25.87 -16.49 -32.98
C GLU A 70 -26.67 -15.56 -32.06
N SER A 71 -28.00 -15.71 -32.04
CA SER A 71 -28.89 -14.88 -31.23
C SER A 71 -28.85 -15.23 -29.74
N TYR A 72 -28.77 -16.53 -29.41
CA TYR A 72 -29.04 -16.99 -28.03
C TYR A 72 -27.90 -17.76 -27.36
N LEU A 73 -26.97 -18.36 -28.12
CA LEU A 73 -25.94 -19.26 -27.57
C LEU A 73 -24.54 -18.64 -27.51
N PHE A 74 -24.26 -17.61 -28.32
CA PHE A 74 -22.93 -17.00 -28.43
C PHE A 74 -22.72 -15.78 -27.54
N SER A 75 -23.79 -15.06 -27.16
CA SER A 75 -23.73 -13.87 -26.31
C SER A 75 -23.60 -14.18 -24.81
N VAL A 76 -23.76 -15.45 -24.44
CA VAL A 76 -23.83 -15.94 -23.06
C VAL A 76 -22.56 -16.66 -22.64
N SER A 77 -22.40 -16.91 -21.34
CA SER A 77 -21.22 -17.61 -20.81
C SER A 77 -21.02 -18.97 -21.51
N LYS A 78 -19.76 -19.34 -21.77
CA LYS A 78 -19.41 -20.65 -22.38
C LYS A 78 -19.95 -21.85 -21.59
N ARG A 79 -20.26 -21.63 -20.32
CA ARG A 79 -20.74 -22.63 -19.37
C ARG A 79 -22.25 -22.85 -19.49
N GLU A 80 -23.00 -21.85 -19.96
CA GLU A 80 -24.46 -21.92 -20.03
C GLU A 80 -24.91 -22.70 -21.26
N TYR A 81 -26.04 -23.40 -21.12
CA TYR A 81 -26.70 -24.18 -22.17
C TYR A 81 -25.83 -25.31 -22.75
N PHE A 82 -25.02 -25.97 -21.92
CA PHE A 82 -24.06 -26.98 -22.36
C PHE A 82 -24.71 -28.14 -23.12
N SER A 83 -25.75 -28.76 -22.55
CA SER A 83 -26.43 -29.90 -23.16
C SER A 83 -27.17 -29.50 -24.43
N LEU A 84 -27.78 -28.31 -24.44
CA LEU A 84 -28.41 -27.74 -25.63
C LEU A 84 -27.41 -27.50 -26.77
N LYS A 85 -26.29 -26.85 -26.49
CA LYS A 85 -25.21 -26.61 -27.47
C LYS A 85 -24.64 -27.93 -28.00
N GLN A 86 -24.47 -28.92 -27.14
CA GLN A 86 -23.95 -30.24 -27.52
C GLN A 86 -24.91 -30.98 -28.45
N GLU A 87 -26.21 -30.87 -28.24
CA GLU A 87 -27.20 -31.50 -29.12
C GLU A 87 -27.32 -30.79 -30.47
N ILE A 88 -27.27 -29.45 -30.50
CA ILE A 88 -27.23 -28.72 -31.78
C ILE A 88 -25.99 -29.10 -32.58
N LEU A 89 -24.85 -29.26 -31.90
CA LEU A 89 -23.62 -29.73 -32.51
C LEU A 89 -23.76 -31.16 -33.08
N SER A 90 -24.47 -32.06 -32.38
CA SER A 90 -24.69 -33.43 -32.84
C SER A 90 -25.59 -33.46 -34.09
N GLU A 91 -26.65 -32.64 -34.13
CA GLU A 91 -27.54 -32.47 -35.28
C GLU A 91 -26.79 -31.90 -36.50
N LEU A 92 -25.97 -30.86 -36.32
CA LEU A 92 -25.14 -30.30 -37.42
C LEU A 92 -24.12 -31.31 -37.95
N LYS A 93 -23.49 -32.11 -37.08
CA LYS A 93 -22.57 -33.19 -37.48
C LYS A 93 -23.29 -34.29 -38.25
N LEU A 94 -24.52 -34.62 -37.87
CA LEU A 94 -25.36 -35.57 -38.61
C LEU A 94 -25.64 -35.06 -40.03
N VAL A 95 -26.06 -33.79 -40.17
CA VAL A 95 -26.30 -33.17 -41.49
C VAL A 95 -25.01 -33.16 -42.32
N SER A 96 -23.87 -32.77 -41.73
CA SER A 96 -22.57 -32.77 -42.43
C SER A 96 -22.16 -34.18 -42.89
N SER A 97 -22.43 -35.21 -42.08
CA SER A 97 -22.18 -36.63 -42.42
C SER A 97 -23.07 -37.11 -43.57
N ASN A 98 -24.35 -36.73 -43.57
CA ASN A 98 -25.28 -37.05 -44.65
C ASN A 98 -24.83 -36.39 -45.96
N LEU A 99 -24.43 -35.12 -45.92
CA LEU A 99 -23.87 -34.41 -47.08
C LEU A 99 -22.56 -35.06 -47.57
N ALA A 100 -21.68 -35.52 -46.66
CA ALA A 100 -20.47 -36.27 -47.03
C ALA A 100 -20.80 -37.55 -47.80
N SER A 101 -21.81 -38.28 -47.34
CA SER A 101 -22.30 -39.51 -47.95
C SER A 101 -22.88 -39.23 -49.34
N LEU A 102 -23.75 -38.22 -49.48
CA LEU A 102 -24.31 -37.79 -50.77
C LEU A 102 -23.21 -37.35 -51.76
N ASN A 103 -22.19 -36.61 -51.28
CA ASN A 103 -21.04 -36.21 -52.08
C ASN A 103 -20.23 -37.42 -52.58
N SER A 104 -19.98 -38.41 -51.71
CA SER A 104 -19.29 -39.64 -52.09
C SER A 104 -20.06 -40.41 -53.17
N ASN A 105 -21.37 -40.51 -53.00
CA ASN A 105 -22.28 -41.20 -53.91
C ASN A 105 -22.36 -40.52 -55.28
N GLY A 106 -22.50 -39.18 -55.31
CA GLY A 106 -22.46 -38.40 -56.54
C GLY A 106 -21.12 -38.52 -57.28
N ARG A 107 -19.99 -38.48 -56.56
CA ARG A 107 -18.65 -38.70 -57.15
C ARG A 107 -18.50 -40.10 -57.75
N ASN A 108 -19.07 -41.11 -57.11
CA ASN A 108 -19.05 -42.49 -57.61
C ASN A 108 -19.82 -42.65 -58.93
N ILE A 109 -20.90 -41.89 -59.13
CA ILE A 109 -21.64 -41.86 -60.40
C ILE A 109 -20.92 -41.01 -61.46
N LYS A 110 -20.32 -39.88 -61.06
CA LYS A 110 -19.54 -38.98 -61.95
C LYS A 110 -18.37 -39.70 -62.66
N ARG A 111 -17.84 -40.77 -62.06
CA ARG A 111 -16.81 -41.61 -62.69
C ARG A 111 -17.29 -42.33 -63.95
N ILE A 112 -18.60 -42.57 -64.09
CA ILE A 112 -19.24 -43.25 -65.23
C ILE A 112 -19.70 -42.25 -66.29
N ILE A 113 -20.25 -41.12 -65.84
CA ILE A 113 -20.77 -40.04 -66.69
C ILE A 113 -19.89 -38.81 -66.46
N LYS A 114 -18.86 -38.68 -67.30
CA LYS A 114 -17.99 -37.50 -67.30
C LYS A 114 -18.74 -36.32 -67.93
N HIS A 115 -18.60 -35.13 -67.37
CA HIS A 115 -19.15 -33.86 -67.89
C HIS A 115 -20.70 -33.74 -67.88
N ASN A 116 -21.34 -34.11 -66.78
CA ASN A 116 -22.79 -33.93 -66.58
C ASN A 116 -23.10 -32.68 -65.74
N LYS A 117 -23.85 -31.72 -66.31
CA LYS A 117 -24.15 -30.42 -65.67
C LYS A 117 -24.95 -30.56 -64.38
N PHE A 118 -25.94 -31.46 -64.35
CA PHE A 118 -26.77 -31.69 -63.18
C PHE A 118 -25.95 -32.22 -62.00
N LEU A 119 -25.13 -33.25 -62.23
CA LEU A 119 -24.30 -33.87 -61.20
C LEU A 119 -23.17 -32.93 -60.71
N ASP A 120 -22.63 -32.10 -61.60
CA ASP A 120 -21.69 -31.04 -61.24
C ASP A 120 -22.34 -30.01 -60.30
N ASN A 121 -23.58 -29.58 -60.61
CA ASN A 121 -24.34 -28.68 -59.75
C ASN A 121 -24.70 -29.31 -58.40
N PHE A 122 -25.15 -30.56 -58.40
CA PHE A 122 -25.48 -31.33 -57.19
C PHE A 122 -24.28 -31.42 -56.24
N LEU A 123 -23.11 -31.78 -56.75
CA LEU A 123 -21.87 -31.87 -55.96
C LEU A 123 -21.40 -30.49 -55.48
N LYS A 124 -21.58 -29.44 -56.28
CA LYS A 124 -21.24 -28.07 -55.91
C LYS A 124 -22.06 -27.61 -54.71
N ILE A 125 -23.40 -27.68 -54.81
CA ILE A 125 -24.34 -27.26 -53.75
C ILE A 125 -24.10 -28.04 -52.46
N SER A 126 -24.00 -29.38 -52.56
CA SER A 126 -23.74 -30.24 -51.40
C SER A 126 -22.41 -29.90 -50.73
N LYS A 127 -21.36 -29.63 -51.51
CA LYS A 127 -20.03 -29.33 -50.97
C LYS A 127 -19.98 -27.95 -50.32
N GLU A 128 -20.62 -26.96 -50.92
CA GLU A 128 -20.75 -25.61 -50.37
C GLU A 128 -21.49 -25.62 -49.02
N LEU A 129 -22.65 -26.27 -48.96
CA LEU A 129 -23.40 -26.41 -47.71
C LEU A 129 -22.62 -27.17 -46.64
N GLN A 130 -21.93 -28.26 -47.03
CA GLN A 130 -21.08 -29.00 -46.10
C GLN A 130 -19.94 -28.13 -45.54
N ASN A 131 -19.31 -27.30 -46.39
CA ASN A 131 -18.25 -26.40 -45.95
C ASN A 131 -18.80 -25.36 -44.97
N ASN A 132 -19.96 -24.75 -45.26
CA ASN A 132 -20.61 -23.78 -44.37
C ASN A 132 -20.89 -24.37 -42.97
N ILE A 133 -21.37 -25.62 -42.91
CA ILE A 133 -21.61 -26.32 -41.63
C ILE A 133 -20.29 -26.60 -40.90
N ASN A 134 -19.27 -27.07 -41.63
CA ASN A 134 -17.96 -27.40 -41.06
C ASN A 134 -17.17 -26.16 -40.61
N GLU A 135 -17.42 -24.99 -41.19
CA GLU A 135 -16.86 -23.72 -40.73
C GLU A 135 -17.58 -23.20 -39.47
N PHE A 136 -18.88 -23.47 -39.35
CA PHE A 136 -19.69 -23.01 -38.22
C PHE A 136 -19.55 -23.90 -36.96
N THR A 137 -19.43 -25.21 -37.13
CA THR A 137 -19.35 -26.21 -36.06
C THR A 137 -18.21 -25.90 -35.04
N PRO A 138 -16.98 -25.53 -35.47
CA PRO A 138 -15.90 -25.13 -34.56
C PRO A 138 -16.23 -23.88 -33.72
N LEU A 139 -17.04 -22.96 -34.23
CA LEU A 139 -17.46 -21.76 -33.48
C LEU A 139 -18.36 -22.14 -32.31
N LEU A 140 -19.25 -23.12 -32.52
CA LEU A 140 -20.11 -23.68 -31.47
C LEU A 140 -19.28 -24.50 -30.46
N GLU A 141 -18.31 -25.29 -30.93
CA GLU A 141 -17.39 -26.07 -30.08
C GLU A 141 -16.54 -25.18 -29.17
N LYS A 142 -16.05 -24.04 -29.67
CA LYS A 142 -15.27 -23.08 -28.85
C LYS A 142 -16.08 -22.49 -27.68
N ASN A 143 -17.41 -22.56 -27.76
CA ASN A 143 -18.37 -22.06 -26.78
C ASN A 143 -18.98 -23.17 -25.90
N LEU A 144 -18.42 -24.39 -25.93
CA LEU A 144 -18.78 -25.50 -25.06
C LEU A 144 -17.79 -25.64 -23.91
N GLN A 145 -18.25 -25.40 -22.68
CA GLN A 145 -17.52 -25.75 -21.47
C GLN A 145 -18.41 -26.56 -20.52
N LYS A 146 -18.02 -27.79 -20.23
CA LYS A 146 -18.76 -28.64 -19.28
C LYS A 146 -18.61 -28.10 -17.87
N ILE A 147 -19.72 -28.06 -17.12
CA ILE A 147 -19.73 -27.75 -15.70
C ILE A 147 -19.94 -29.06 -14.93
N GLU A 148 -19.03 -29.37 -14.00
CA GLU A 148 -19.13 -30.58 -13.17
C GLU A 148 -19.86 -30.32 -11.85
N LYS A 149 -19.78 -29.09 -11.34
CA LYS A 149 -20.24 -28.72 -10.00
C LYS A 149 -21.62 -28.07 -10.02
N PHE A 150 -22.51 -28.50 -9.14
CA PHE A 150 -23.89 -28.03 -9.08
C PHE A 150 -23.98 -26.50 -8.90
N TYR A 151 -23.24 -25.95 -7.92
CA TYR A 151 -23.28 -24.52 -7.60
C TYR A 151 -22.76 -23.61 -8.73
N ASN A 152 -22.01 -24.15 -9.70
CA ASN A 152 -21.54 -23.41 -10.87
C ASN A 152 -22.52 -23.46 -12.05
N ASN A 153 -23.53 -24.33 -12.00
CA ASN A 153 -24.49 -24.53 -13.08
C ASN A 153 -25.80 -23.78 -12.79
N ASN A 154 -25.95 -22.59 -13.38
CA ASN A 154 -27.14 -21.75 -13.19
C ASN A 154 -28.43 -22.44 -13.68
N THR A 155 -28.39 -23.10 -14.84
CA THR A 155 -29.52 -23.87 -15.38
C THR A 155 -29.99 -24.88 -14.34
N LEU A 156 -29.08 -25.76 -13.91
CA LEU A 156 -29.42 -26.86 -13.00
C LEU A 156 -29.91 -26.32 -11.64
N CYS A 157 -29.24 -25.30 -11.09
CA CYS A 157 -29.67 -24.63 -9.87
C CYS A 157 -31.09 -24.08 -10.01
N TRP A 158 -31.37 -23.35 -11.09
CA TRP A 158 -32.65 -22.70 -11.33
C TRP A 158 -33.77 -23.72 -11.56
N ILE A 159 -33.53 -24.75 -12.37
CA ILE A 159 -34.49 -25.82 -12.63
C ILE A 159 -34.84 -26.57 -11.35
N GLU A 160 -33.84 -27.05 -10.58
CA GLU A 160 -34.09 -27.84 -9.38
C GLU A 160 -34.80 -27.03 -8.28
N VAL A 161 -34.48 -25.74 -8.16
CA VAL A 161 -35.18 -24.84 -7.24
C VAL A 161 -36.63 -24.63 -7.70
N ASN A 162 -36.89 -24.41 -8.99
CA ASN A 162 -38.25 -24.22 -9.49
C ASN A 162 -39.11 -25.50 -9.47
N LYS A 163 -38.53 -26.71 -9.59
CA LYS A 163 -39.24 -27.98 -9.34
C LYS A 163 -39.80 -28.06 -7.91
N ILE A 164 -39.07 -27.49 -6.94
CA ILE A 164 -39.49 -27.48 -5.53
C ILE A 164 -40.50 -26.35 -5.26
N LYS A 165 -40.27 -25.16 -5.82
CA LYS A 165 -41.14 -24.00 -5.60
C LYS A 165 -42.49 -24.13 -6.31
N ASP A 166 -42.49 -24.75 -7.49
CA ASP A 166 -43.64 -24.97 -8.37
C ASP A 166 -44.56 -23.75 -8.56
N LEU A 167 -43.94 -22.58 -8.74
CA LEU A 167 -44.66 -21.32 -8.90
C LEU A 167 -45.24 -21.19 -10.31
N SER A 168 -46.20 -20.29 -10.43
CA SER A 168 -46.82 -19.95 -11.70
C SER A 168 -45.93 -19.02 -12.53
N PHE A 169 -45.81 -19.32 -13.81
CA PHE A 169 -45.16 -18.52 -14.84
C PHE A 169 -46.21 -18.08 -15.86
N LYS A 170 -45.93 -16.97 -16.56
CA LYS A 170 -46.67 -16.58 -17.77
C LYS A 170 -45.81 -16.82 -19.01
N LEU A 171 -46.46 -17.25 -20.09
CA LEU A 171 -45.88 -17.24 -21.43
C LEU A 171 -46.13 -15.86 -22.06
N ASN A 172 -45.05 -15.15 -22.35
CA ASN A 172 -45.07 -13.93 -23.17
C ASN A 172 -45.05 -14.32 -24.67
N ASP A 173 -45.24 -13.33 -25.55
CA ASP A 173 -45.22 -13.56 -26.99
C ASP A 173 -43.91 -14.21 -27.44
N ILE A 174 -44.00 -15.35 -28.12
CA ILE A 174 -42.83 -16.07 -28.63
C ILE A 174 -42.27 -15.28 -29.82
N PRO A 175 -40.99 -14.83 -29.78
CA PRO A 175 -40.36 -14.14 -30.89
C PRO A 175 -40.45 -14.93 -32.19
N SER A 176 -40.60 -14.25 -33.33
CA SER A 176 -40.84 -14.91 -34.63
C SER A 176 -39.73 -15.90 -35.03
N ASN A 177 -38.48 -15.64 -34.65
CA ASN A 177 -37.33 -16.52 -34.88
C ASN A 177 -37.30 -17.76 -33.96
N LEU A 178 -38.06 -17.75 -32.86
CA LEU A 178 -38.29 -18.91 -31.99
C LEU A 178 -39.56 -19.66 -32.40
N GLY A 179 -40.60 -18.95 -32.86
CA GLY A 179 -41.88 -19.53 -33.28
C GLY A 179 -41.80 -20.47 -34.49
N ILE A 180 -40.66 -20.57 -35.19
CA ILE A 180 -40.44 -21.52 -36.28
C ILE A 180 -40.22 -22.97 -35.82
N TRP A 181 -39.87 -23.15 -34.54
CA TRP A 181 -39.53 -24.45 -33.98
C TRP A 181 -40.77 -25.19 -33.48
N ASP A 182 -40.99 -26.40 -33.99
CA ASP A 182 -42.17 -27.20 -33.65
C ASP A 182 -42.25 -27.47 -32.14
N GLU A 183 -41.12 -27.61 -31.45
CA GLU A 183 -41.07 -27.77 -29.99
C GLU A 183 -41.76 -26.62 -29.24
N LEU A 184 -41.62 -25.39 -29.73
CA LEU A 184 -42.22 -24.20 -29.11
C LEU A 184 -43.68 -24.02 -29.52
N GLN A 185 -44.03 -24.36 -30.76
CA GLN A 185 -45.43 -24.37 -31.21
C GLN A 185 -46.25 -25.43 -30.46
N GLU A 186 -45.70 -26.64 -30.28
CA GLU A 186 -46.30 -27.71 -29.50
C GLU A 186 -46.45 -27.32 -28.02
N LEU A 187 -45.46 -26.62 -27.46
CA LEU A 187 -45.53 -26.10 -26.10
C LEU A 187 -46.65 -25.06 -25.97
N GLU A 188 -46.73 -24.08 -26.87
CA GLU A 188 -47.75 -23.05 -26.83
C GLU A 188 -49.16 -23.67 -26.94
N ALA A 189 -49.35 -24.64 -27.84
CA ALA A 189 -50.60 -25.37 -27.99
C ALA A 189 -50.96 -26.16 -26.71
N TYR A 190 -49.97 -26.82 -26.09
CA TYR A 190 -50.15 -27.53 -24.82
C TYR A 190 -50.59 -26.57 -23.70
N LEU A 191 -49.89 -25.45 -23.53
CA LEU A 191 -50.22 -24.45 -22.51
C LEU A 191 -51.60 -23.82 -22.74
N ARG A 192 -51.98 -23.54 -23.99
CA ARG A 192 -53.34 -23.10 -24.34
C ARG A 192 -54.38 -24.14 -23.92
N SER A 193 -54.15 -25.42 -24.22
CA SER A 193 -55.07 -26.50 -23.83
C SER A 193 -55.21 -26.65 -22.31
N LEU A 194 -54.13 -26.46 -21.55
CA LEU A 194 -54.15 -26.48 -20.08
C LEU A 194 -55.00 -25.34 -19.52
N VAL A 195 -54.79 -24.13 -20.02
CA VAL A 195 -55.53 -22.93 -19.58
C VAL A 195 -57.01 -23.04 -19.95
N GLU A 196 -57.32 -23.52 -21.15
CA GLU A 196 -58.69 -23.79 -21.59
C GLU A 196 -59.38 -24.83 -20.70
N ALA A 197 -58.70 -25.93 -20.38
CA ALA A 197 -59.20 -26.95 -19.47
C ALA A 197 -59.50 -26.38 -18.07
N LYS A 198 -58.64 -25.51 -17.53
CA LYS A 198 -58.84 -24.80 -16.25
C LYS A 198 -60.00 -23.79 -16.31
N SER A 199 -60.17 -23.09 -17.44
CA SER A 199 -61.20 -22.06 -17.64
C SER A 199 -62.62 -22.60 -17.87
N SER A 200 -62.78 -23.87 -18.28
CA SER A 200 -64.08 -24.52 -18.47
C SER A 200 -64.97 -24.56 -17.21
N LYS A 201 -64.43 -24.21 -16.04
CA LYS A 201 -65.17 -24.03 -14.77
C LYS A 201 -65.61 -22.59 -14.45
N LYS A 202 -65.13 -21.54 -15.13
CA LYS A 202 -65.58 -20.13 -14.91
C LYS A 202 -65.45 -19.26 -16.18
N ILE A 203 -66.62 -18.98 -16.79
CA ILE A 203 -67.03 -17.86 -17.66
C ILE A 203 -66.05 -17.35 -18.74
N LYS A 204 -66.51 -17.47 -20.00
CA LYS A 204 -66.03 -16.79 -21.21
C LYS A 204 -65.97 -15.27 -21.05
N SER A 205 -64.78 -14.67 -21.19
CA SER A 205 -64.68 -13.32 -21.74
C SER A 205 -63.45 -13.22 -22.65
N ARG A 206 -63.67 -12.70 -23.87
CA ARG A 206 -62.65 -12.41 -24.88
C ARG A 206 -61.87 -11.15 -24.47
N LYS A 207 -60.79 -11.33 -23.73
CA LYS A 207 -59.60 -10.45 -23.71
C LYS A 207 -58.41 -11.38 -23.50
N ASP A 208 -57.31 -11.09 -24.20
CA ASP A 208 -56.07 -11.88 -24.27
C ASP A 208 -55.93 -12.90 -23.15
N ILE A 209 -56.15 -14.18 -23.47
CA ILE A 209 -56.09 -15.26 -22.49
C ILE A 209 -54.65 -15.32 -22.03
N LEU A 210 -54.39 -14.84 -20.81
CA LEU A 210 -53.09 -14.95 -20.19
C LEU A 210 -52.72 -16.42 -20.03
N LEU A 211 -51.64 -16.85 -20.68
CA LEU A 211 -51.17 -18.21 -20.63
C LEU A 211 -50.30 -18.43 -19.39
N SER A 212 -50.95 -18.70 -18.25
CA SER A 212 -50.28 -19.00 -16.98
C SER A 212 -50.24 -20.51 -16.70
N PHE A 213 -49.09 -21.00 -16.23
CA PHE A 213 -48.86 -22.42 -15.94
C PHE A 213 -47.91 -22.61 -14.74
N HIS A 214 -47.99 -23.75 -14.08
CA HIS A 214 -47.03 -24.11 -13.01
C HIS A 214 -45.74 -24.69 -13.60
N PHE A 215 -44.61 -24.46 -12.93
CA PHE A 215 -43.32 -24.98 -13.40
C PHE A 215 -43.32 -26.49 -13.63
N ASN A 216 -43.97 -27.27 -12.76
CA ASN A 216 -44.04 -28.71 -12.94
C ASN A 216 -44.86 -29.13 -14.17
N GLU A 217 -45.87 -28.35 -14.59
CA GLU A 217 -46.61 -28.59 -15.83
C GLU A 217 -45.69 -28.41 -17.05
N LEU A 218 -44.86 -27.36 -17.06
CA LEU A 218 -43.84 -27.12 -18.08
C LEU A 218 -42.81 -28.25 -18.10
N ASN A 219 -42.28 -28.62 -16.95
CA ASN A 219 -41.27 -29.66 -16.81
C ASN A 219 -41.83 -31.03 -17.26
N SER A 220 -43.07 -31.37 -16.88
CA SER A 220 -43.75 -32.61 -17.31
C SER A 220 -43.98 -32.66 -18.83
N PHE A 221 -44.31 -31.54 -19.48
CA PHE A 221 -44.43 -31.48 -20.94
C PHE A 221 -43.13 -31.92 -21.62
N PHE A 222 -42.00 -31.33 -21.23
CA PHE A 222 -40.72 -31.67 -21.85
C PHE A 222 -40.23 -33.07 -21.50
N LEU A 223 -40.45 -33.53 -20.26
CA LEU A 223 -40.16 -34.92 -19.88
C LEU A 223 -40.93 -35.92 -20.75
N SER A 224 -42.20 -35.63 -21.08
CA SER A 224 -43.01 -36.50 -21.95
C SER A 224 -42.46 -36.67 -23.37
N LYS A 225 -41.58 -35.77 -23.82
CA LYS A 225 -41.00 -35.81 -25.17
C LYS A 225 -39.83 -36.79 -25.28
N SER A 226 -39.04 -36.96 -24.22
CA SER A 226 -37.92 -37.92 -24.19
C SER A 226 -37.27 -38.00 -22.81
N ASP A 227 -37.41 -39.15 -22.13
CA ASP A 227 -36.77 -39.42 -20.83
C ASP A 227 -35.22 -39.40 -20.89
N SER A 228 -34.62 -39.63 -22.06
CA SER A 228 -33.16 -39.65 -22.23
C SER A 228 -32.52 -38.28 -22.50
N LYS A 229 -33.32 -37.21 -22.67
CA LYS A 229 -32.86 -35.87 -23.08
C LYS A 229 -33.21 -34.74 -22.10
N VAL A 230 -33.47 -35.06 -20.83
CA VAL A 230 -33.90 -34.09 -19.81
C VAL A 230 -33.01 -32.84 -19.76
N ALA A 231 -31.68 -33.01 -19.74
CA ALA A 231 -30.74 -31.90 -19.62
C ALA A 231 -30.80 -30.90 -20.80
N ILE A 232 -31.18 -31.35 -22.00
CA ILE A 232 -31.34 -30.47 -23.18
C ILE A 232 -32.54 -29.56 -22.99
N TYR A 233 -33.65 -30.11 -22.49
CA TYR A 233 -34.85 -29.34 -22.25
C TYR A 233 -34.72 -28.44 -21.02
N ASP A 234 -33.99 -28.86 -19.99
CA ASP A 234 -33.64 -27.99 -18.86
C ASP A 234 -32.91 -26.72 -19.34
N ASP A 235 -31.92 -26.88 -20.23
CA ASP A 235 -31.20 -25.76 -20.85
C ASP A 235 -32.12 -24.90 -21.73
N LEU A 236 -33.02 -25.51 -22.52
CA LEU A 236 -33.97 -24.77 -23.36
C LEU A 236 -34.96 -23.97 -22.51
N ILE A 237 -35.51 -24.56 -21.44
CA ILE A 237 -36.43 -23.88 -20.52
C ILE A 237 -35.73 -22.67 -19.90
N TYR A 238 -34.50 -22.85 -19.41
CA TYR A 238 -33.75 -21.77 -18.79
C TYR A 238 -33.36 -20.67 -19.80
N LEU A 239 -33.11 -21.03 -21.06
CA LEU A 239 -32.89 -20.08 -22.15
C LEU A 239 -34.13 -19.23 -22.40
N LEU A 240 -35.31 -19.86 -22.50
CA LEU A 240 -36.58 -19.15 -22.70
C LEU A 240 -36.91 -18.21 -21.54
N TYR A 241 -36.62 -18.62 -20.31
CA TYR A 241 -36.74 -17.75 -19.13
C TYR A 241 -35.79 -16.54 -19.20
N ASN A 242 -34.49 -16.76 -19.46
CA ASN A 242 -33.51 -15.65 -19.52
C ASN A 242 -33.79 -14.66 -20.66
N ASN A 243 -34.49 -15.09 -21.72
CA ASN A 243 -34.89 -14.25 -22.84
C ASN A 243 -36.31 -13.67 -22.68
N GLY A 244 -36.93 -13.81 -21.51
CA GLY A 244 -38.23 -13.21 -21.20
C GLY A 244 -39.43 -13.84 -21.90
N VAL A 245 -39.27 -15.03 -22.49
CA VAL A 245 -40.40 -15.82 -23.04
C VAL A 245 -41.22 -16.40 -21.91
N PHE A 246 -40.56 -16.89 -20.86
CA PHE A 246 -41.19 -17.20 -19.59
C PHE A 246 -40.87 -16.12 -18.57
N GLU A 247 -41.87 -15.71 -17.80
CA GLU A 247 -41.70 -14.71 -16.75
C GLU A 247 -42.48 -15.14 -15.50
N ASP A 248 -41.92 -14.85 -14.33
CA ASP A 248 -42.58 -15.11 -13.05
C ASP A 248 -43.96 -14.43 -13.02
N TYR A 249 -45.01 -15.17 -12.64
CA TYR A 249 -46.37 -14.64 -12.58
C TYR A 249 -46.96 -14.80 -11.17
N GLU A 250 -47.18 -13.68 -10.49
CA GLU A 250 -47.73 -13.66 -9.13
C GLU A 250 -49.26 -13.86 -9.06
N GLY A 251 -49.94 -14.20 -10.15
CA GLY A 251 -51.40 -14.03 -10.26
C GLY A 251 -52.29 -14.94 -9.40
N ASP A 252 -51.75 -16.01 -8.80
CA ASP A 252 -52.49 -16.86 -7.87
C ASP A 252 -51.90 -16.74 -6.45
N LYS A 253 -52.13 -15.59 -5.82
CA LYS A 253 -51.58 -15.21 -4.49
C LYS A 253 -52.21 -15.96 -3.31
N PHE A 254 -52.29 -17.29 -3.30
CA PHE A 254 -52.58 -18.03 -2.06
C PHE A 254 -51.90 -19.40 -2.05
N VAL A 255 -50.57 -19.43 -1.97
CA VAL A 255 -49.87 -20.61 -1.44
C VAL A 255 -50.20 -20.69 0.05
N ASN A 256 -50.78 -21.80 0.51
CA ASN A 256 -51.12 -22.01 1.92
C ASN A 256 -49.86 -21.81 2.78
N ILE A 257 -50.00 -21.23 3.98
CA ILE A 257 -48.88 -21.05 4.93
C ILE A 257 -48.15 -22.38 5.18
N LEU A 258 -48.88 -23.50 5.21
CA LEU A 258 -48.31 -24.84 5.37
C LEU A 258 -47.46 -25.26 4.17
N GLU A 259 -47.97 -25.11 2.94
CA GLU A 259 -47.24 -25.40 1.69
C GLU A 259 -46.00 -24.52 1.57
N ARG A 260 -46.10 -23.25 1.98
CA ARG A 260 -44.96 -22.31 2.01
C ARG A 260 -43.88 -22.80 2.96
N LYS A 261 -44.24 -23.28 4.15
CA LYS A 261 -43.30 -23.85 5.13
C LYS A 261 -42.65 -25.14 4.63
N GLU A 262 -43.43 -26.03 4.01
CA GLU A 262 -42.92 -27.27 3.44
C GLU A 262 -41.93 -26.99 2.30
N THR A 263 -42.26 -26.05 1.40
CA THR A 263 -41.39 -25.61 0.32
C THR A 263 -40.07 -25.05 0.86
N VAL A 264 -40.14 -24.19 1.89
CA VAL A 264 -38.94 -23.65 2.56
C VAL A 264 -38.06 -24.76 3.12
N GLU A 265 -38.64 -25.79 3.72
CA GLU A 265 -37.87 -26.90 4.30
C GLU A 265 -37.23 -27.79 3.22
N LYS A 266 -37.98 -28.12 2.17
CA LYS A 266 -37.44 -28.86 1.01
C LYS A 266 -36.28 -28.11 0.35
N LEU A 267 -36.43 -26.79 0.16
CA LEU A 267 -35.37 -25.93 -0.37
C LEU A 267 -34.14 -25.93 0.54
N LYS A 268 -34.30 -25.81 1.86
CA LYS A 268 -33.17 -25.88 2.81
C LYS A 268 -32.44 -27.22 2.73
N ILE A 269 -33.17 -28.34 2.70
CA ILE A 269 -32.60 -29.69 2.61
C ILE A 269 -31.80 -29.83 1.32
N LYS A 270 -32.33 -29.36 0.18
CA LYS A 270 -31.65 -29.44 -1.11
C LYS A 270 -30.44 -28.50 -1.20
N MET A 271 -30.52 -27.31 -0.61
CA MET A 271 -29.47 -26.28 -0.74
C MET A 271 -28.31 -26.42 0.25
N ARG A 272 -28.54 -27.03 1.42
CA ARG A 272 -27.47 -27.19 2.42
C ARG A 272 -26.24 -27.95 1.86
N PRO A 273 -26.37 -29.10 1.16
CA PRO A 273 -25.23 -29.77 0.56
C PRO A 273 -24.49 -28.92 -0.47
N VAL A 274 -25.24 -28.15 -1.27
CA VAL A 274 -24.70 -27.28 -2.33
C VAL A 274 -23.83 -26.17 -1.74
N VAL A 275 -24.32 -25.49 -0.70
CA VAL A 275 -23.56 -24.46 0.01
C VAL A 275 -22.33 -25.05 0.69
N LEU A 276 -22.44 -26.24 1.29
CA LEU A 276 -21.29 -26.92 1.91
C LEU A 276 -20.23 -27.30 0.87
N GLU A 277 -20.64 -27.77 -0.31
CA GLU A 277 -19.71 -28.08 -1.40
C GLU A 277 -19.02 -26.82 -1.93
N LEU A 278 -19.76 -25.72 -2.10
CA LEU A 278 -19.20 -24.42 -2.49
C LEU A 278 -18.11 -23.96 -1.51
N VAL A 279 -18.42 -23.97 -0.20
CA VAL A 279 -17.46 -23.56 0.84
C VAL A 279 -16.24 -24.47 0.84
N LYS A 280 -16.43 -25.79 0.73
CA LYS A 280 -15.34 -26.78 0.66
C LYS A 280 -14.42 -26.54 -0.53
N ASP A 281 -14.98 -26.23 -1.68
CA ASP A 281 -14.20 -26.04 -2.91
C ASP A 281 -13.47 -24.70 -2.89
N LEU A 282 -14.12 -23.60 -2.48
CA LEU A 282 -13.50 -22.26 -2.43
C LEU A 282 -12.43 -22.17 -1.34
N LEU A 283 -12.67 -22.74 -0.16
CA LEU A 283 -11.74 -22.70 0.96
C LEU A 283 -10.82 -23.91 1.03
N ARG A 284 -10.75 -24.74 -0.02
CA ARG A 284 -9.98 -26.00 0.00
C ARG A 284 -8.53 -25.80 0.43
N GLU A 285 -7.85 -24.84 -0.17
CA GLU A 285 -6.44 -24.53 0.14
C GLU A 285 -6.28 -24.05 1.57
N ASN A 286 -7.22 -23.22 2.06
CA ASN A 286 -7.18 -22.71 3.42
C ASN A 286 -7.47 -23.81 4.45
N ILE A 287 -8.38 -24.73 4.15
CA ILE A 287 -8.67 -25.91 4.99
C ILE A 287 -7.43 -26.81 5.05
N TRP A 288 -6.76 -27.04 3.93
CA TRP A 288 -5.50 -27.80 3.90
C TRP A 288 -4.39 -27.10 4.68
N GLU A 289 -4.26 -25.79 4.54
CA GLU A 289 -3.30 -24.99 5.31
C GLU A 289 -3.61 -25.03 6.82
N ILE A 290 -4.88 -25.00 7.24
CA ILE A 290 -5.27 -25.21 8.64
C ILE A 290 -4.79 -26.58 9.14
N GLU A 291 -4.94 -27.63 8.33
CA GLU A 291 -4.48 -28.97 8.68
C GLU A 291 -2.95 -29.04 8.85
N GLU A 292 -2.20 -28.46 7.93
CA GLU A 292 -0.74 -28.36 8.04
C GLU A 292 -0.28 -27.55 9.26
N LEU A 293 -1.03 -26.49 9.59
CA LEU A 293 -0.75 -25.66 10.75
C LEU A 293 -1.10 -26.38 12.05
N ASP A 294 -2.18 -27.16 12.09
CA ASP A 294 -2.56 -27.95 13.28
C ASP A 294 -1.56 -29.08 13.59
N GLN A 295 -0.90 -29.63 12.57
CA GLN A 295 0.21 -30.58 12.75
C GLN A 295 1.43 -29.95 13.44
N LYS A 296 1.57 -28.62 13.39
CA LYS A 296 2.70 -27.88 13.99
C LYS A 296 2.30 -27.19 15.29
N TYR A 297 1.05 -26.76 15.41
CA TYR A 297 0.53 -25.93 16.48
C TYR A 297 -0.81 -26.47 16.96
N ASP A 298 -1.06 -26.50 18.27
CA ASP A 298 -2.40 -26.86 18.76
C ASP A 298 -3.39 -25.72 18.50
N LEU A 299 -4.17 -25.81 17.42
CA LEU A 299 -5.12 -24.76 17.03
C LEU A 299 -6.47 -24.90 17.74
N SER A 300 -6.84 -26.13 18.10
CA SER A 300 -8.15 -26.48 18.66
C SER A 300 -8.17 -26.62 20.18
N GLY A 301 -7.01 -26.66 20.84
CA GLY A 301 -6.86 -26.95 22.26
C GLY A 301 -7.06 -28.43 22.60
N GLN A 302 -7.15 -29.30 21.59
CA GLN A 302 -7.31 -30.76 21.75
C GLN A 302 -5.98 -31.50 21.65
N GLY A 303 -4.89 -30.78 21.40
CA GLY A 303 -3.54 -31.28 21.14
C GLY A 303 -3.16 -31.19 19.66
N ILE A 304 -1.84 -31.14 19.41
CA ILE A 304 -1.24 -31.00 18.07
C ILE A 304 -1.72 -32.14 17.15
N GLY A 305 -2.18 -31.78 15.95
CA GLY A 305 -2.61 -32.70 14.89
C GLY A 305 -3.90 -33.48 15.20
N LYS A 306 -4.68 -33.04 16.20
CA LYS A 306 -5.93 -33.71 16.61
C LYS A 306 -7.19 -33.01 16.11
N LEU A 307 -7.06 -31.95 15.32
CA LEU A 307 -8.21 -31.28 14.72
C LEU A 307 -9.00 -32.23 13.81
N ASN A 308 -10.23 -32.54 14.20
CA ASN A 308 -11.13 -33.35 13.39
C ASN A 308 -11.89 -32.47 12.38
N LEU A 309 -11.30 -32.29 11.20
CA LEU A 309 -11.90 -31.53 10.10
C LEU A 309 -13.18 -32.19 9.57
N GLU A 310 -13.28 -33.52 9.54
CA GLU A 310 -14.50 -34.22 9.08
C GLU A 310 -15.71 -33.90 9.95
N SER A 311 -15.51 -33.91 11.28
CA SER A 311 -16.52 -33.50 12.26
C SER A 311 -16.91 -32.04 12.11
N LEU A 312 -15.93 -31.15 11.88
CA LEU A 312 -16.19 -29.75 11.61
C LEU A 312 -17.08 -29.59 10.37
N MET A 313 -16.75 -30.25 9.27
CA MET A 313 -17.48 -30.13 8.00
C MET A 313 -18.89 -30.75 8.02
N SER A 314 -19.26 -31.47 9.07
CA SER A 314 -20.61 -32.01 9.28
C SER A 314 -21.58 -31.05 9.98
N GLN A 315 -21.08 -29.95 10.54
CA GLN A 315 -21.85 -29.00 11.34
C GLN A 315 -22.80 -28.13 10.49
N LYS A 316 -23.51 -27.20 11.13
CA LYS A 316 -24.34 -26.21 10.43
C LYS A 316 -23.45 -25.12 9.83
N PHE A 317 -23.87 -24.51 8.72
CA PHE A 317 -23.13 -23.42 8.09
C PHE A 317 -22.81 -22.27 9.07
N SER A 318 -23.77 -21.94 9.94
CA SER A 318 -23.63 -20.93 11.00
C SER A 318 -22.52 -21.23 12.02
N GLU A 319 -22.00 -22.46 12.04
CA GLU A 319 -20.94 -22.91 12.94
C GLU A 319 -19.64 -23.20 12.18
N ILE A 320 -19.73 -23.74 10.95
CA ILE A 320 -18.56 -24.13 10.14
C ILE A 320 -17.71 -22.92 9.77
N LEU A 321 -18.30 -21.93 9.09
CA LEU A 321 -17.52 -20.85 8.50
C LEU A 321 -16.87 -19.95 9.55
N PRO A 322 -17.53 -19.58 10.67
CA PRO A 322 -16.87 -18.86 11.76
C PRO A 322 -15.69 -19.65 12.36
N LYS A 323 -15.81 -20.97 12.51
CA LYS A 323 -14.73 -21.81 13.03
C LYS A 323 -13.56 -21.92 12.06
N ILE A 324 -13.82 -22.03 10.76
CA ILE A 324 -12.76 -22.02 9.74
C ILE A 324 -11.98 -20.71 9.79
N VAL A 325 -12.69 -19.58 9.85
CA VAL A 325 -12.08 -18.25 10.00
C VAL A 325 -11.23 -18.20 11.28
N ASP A 326 -11.79 -18.66 12.41
CA ASP A 326 -11.08 -18.63 13.68
C ASP A 326 -9.79 -19.46 13.67
N LEU A 327 -9.87 -20.70 13.18
CA LEU A 327 -8.73 -21.61 13.07
C LEU A 327 -7.67 -21.08 12.10
N TYR A 328 -8.09 -20.51 10.98
CA TYR A 328 -7.17 -19.97 9.97
C TYR A 328 -6.32 -18.83 10.54
N PHE A 329 -6.97 -17.83 11.14
CA PHE A 329 -6.26 -16.69 11.73
C PHE A 329 -5.38 -17.13 12.90
N LYS A 330 -5.85 -18.03 13.78
CA LYS A 330 -5.01 -18.59 14.86
C LYS A 330 -3.77 -19.29 14.33
N GLY A 331 -3.90 -20.06 13.25
CA GLY A 331 -2.78 -20.74 12.60
C GLY A 331 -1.77 -19.74 12.03
N LEU A 332 -2.25 -18.73 11.30
CA LEU A 332 -1.40 -17.66 10.76
C LEU A 332 -0.68 -16.89 11.88
N ASP A 333 -1.36 -16.56 12.97
CA ASP A 333 -0.77 -15.85 14.11
C ASP A 333 0.34 -16.68 14.77
N LYS A 334 0.11 -17.99 14.98
CA LYS A 334 1.11 -18.90 15.55
C LYS A 334 2.32 -19.07 14.63
N GLN A 335 2.08 -19.28 13.33
CA GLN A 335 3.15 -19.35 12.34
C GLN A 335 3.96 -18.06 12.33
N PHE A 336 3.28 -16.91 12.36
CA PHE A 336 3.91 -15.60 12.38
C PHE A 336 4.81 -15.43 13.61
N GLN A 337 4.29 -15.68 14.82
CA GLN A 337 5.05 -15.57 16.08
C GLN A 337 6.34 -16.41 16.07
N VAL A 338 6.28 -17.64 15.57
CA VAL A 338 7.45 -18.53 15.51
C VAL A 338 8.47 -18.02 14.50
N VAL A 339 8.01 -17.55 13.35
CA VAL A 339 8.90 -17.07 12.29
C VAL A 339 9.56 -15.76 12.71
N THR A 340 8.84 -14.83 13.33
CA THR A 340 9.40 -13.55 13.82
C THR A 340 10.46 -13.72 14.91
N ASN A 341 10.33 -14.73 15.78
CA ASN A 341 11.31 -14.97 16.84
C ASN A 341 12.68 -15.47 16.33
N ASN A 342 12.76 -15.93 15.08
CA ASN A 342 13.94 -16.58 14.52
C ASN A 342 14.67 -15.75 13.44
N ILE A 343 14.22 -14.53 13.15
CA ILE A 343 14.78 -13.70 12.06
C ILE A 343 15.67 -12.60 12.62
N SER A 344 16.93 -12.59 12.16
CA SER A 344 17.90 -11.54 12.48
C SER A 344 18.02 -10.47 11.39
N ASP A 345 17.58 -10.73 10.15
CA ASP A 345 17.66 -9.79 9.01
C ASP A 345 16.34 -9.02 8.82
N PRO A 346 16.34 -7.68 8.97
CA PRO A 346 15.17 -6.83 8.72
C PRO A 346 14.56 -6.97 7.33
N LYS A 347 15.35 -7.30 6.29
CA LYS A 347 14.83 -7.47 4.91
C LYS A 347 14.04 -8.76 4.74
N GLU A 348 14.47 -9.84 5.39
CA GLU A 348 13.76 -11.12 5.40
C GLU A 348 12.46 -11.02 6.19
N PHE A 349 12.49 -10.26 7.30
CA PHE A 349 11.31 -9.92 8.10
C PHE A 349 10.20 -9.26 7.26
N VAL A 350 10.53 -8.23 6.46
CA VAL A 350 9.56 -7.53 5.60
C VAL A 350 8.94 -8.46 4.54
N LYS A 351 9.72 -9.40 3.97
CA LYS A 351 9.20 -10.35 2.97
C LYS A 351 8.13 -11.27 3.57
N ILE A 352 8.37 -11.76 4.78
CA ILE A 352 7.46 -12.67 5.48
C ILE A 352 6.18 -11.96 5.89
N ILE A 353 6.28 -10.70 6.31
CA ILE A 353 5.11 -9.85 6.57
C ILE A 353 4.23 -9.73 5.33
N ASN A 354 4.82 -9.37 4.19
CA ASN A 354 4.06 -9.20 2.94
C ASN A 354 3.41 -10.51 2.48
N LEU A 355 4.07 -11.65 2.70
CA LEU A 355 3.52 -12.96 2.38
C LEU A 355 2.29 -13.29 3.24
N ASN A 356 2.36 -13.09 4.55
CA ASN A 356 1.24 -13.36 5.44
C ASN A 356 0.08 -12.38 5.24
N TYR A 357 0.37 -11.11 4.97
CA TYR A 357 -0.65 -10.14 4.60
C TYR A 357 -1.42 -10.58 3.34
N LYS A 358 -0.69 -11.03 2.31
CA LYS A 358 -1.30 -11.56 1.10
C LYS A 358 -2.21 -12.76 1.36
N LYS A 359 -1.83 -13.67 2.26
CA LYS A 359 -2.69 -14.81 2.65
C LYS A 359 -4.01 -14.36 3.28
N VAL A 360 -3.97 -13.35 4.14
CA VAL A 360 -5.18 -12.77 4.75
C VAL A 360 -6.09 -12.15 3.69
N ASP A 361 -5.51 -11.43 2.73
CA ASP A 361 -6.25 -10.82 1.61
C ASP A 361 -6.89 -11.88 0.70
N ASP A 362 -6.11 -12.88 0.30
CA ASP A 362 -6.58 -13.98 -0.54
C ASP A 362 -7.72 -14.76 0.16
N PHE A 363 -7.64 -14.94 1.49
CA PHE A 363 -8.72 -15.54 2.27
C PHE A 363 -9.98 -14.68 2.33
N ALA A 364 -9.83 -13.37 2.53
CA ALA A 364 -10.96 -12.43 2.55
C ALA A 364 -11.72 -12.42 1.21
N LEU A 365 -11.00 -12.45 0.08
CA LEU A 365 -11.60 -12.54 -1.26
C LEU A 365 -12.43 -13.81 -1.44
N LYS A 366 -11.96 -14.96 -0.95
CA LYS A 366 -12.72 -16.21 -1.01
C LYS A 366 -14.01 -16.17 -0.20
N ILE A 367 -14.06 -15.43 0.91
CA ILE A 367 -15.29 -15.20 1.68
C ILE A 367 -16.26 -14.30 0.91
N ASP A 368 -15.75 -13.27 0.23
CA ASP A 368 -16.55 -12.38 -0.63
C ASP A 368 -17.15 -13.12 -1.83
N ASP A 369 -16.42 -14.07 -2.42
CA ASP A 369 -16.92 -14.96 -3.48
C ASP A 369 -18.11 -15.80 -3.01
N ILE A 370 -18.09 -16.29 -1.76
CA ILE A 370 -19.21 -17.03 -1.16
C ILE A 370 -20.43 -16.12 -0.99
N ASP A 371 -20.23 -14.89 -0.52
CA ASP A 371 -21.32 -13.92 -0.34
C ASP A 371 -21.95 -13.53 -1.68
N THR A 372 -21.11 -13.23 -2.67
CA THR A 372 -21.53 -12.93 -4.05
C THR A 372 -22.35 -14.07 -4.65
N TRP A 373 -21.93 -15.32 -4.45
CA TRP A 373 -22.70 -16.48 -4.90
C TRP A 373 -24.06 -16.56 -4.22
N ILE A 374 -24.15 -16.28 -2.91
CA ILE A 374 -25.42 -16.28 -2.17
C ILE A 374 -26.36 -15.17 -2.66
N MET A 375 -25.83 -13.99 -2.98
CA MET A 375 -26.63 -12.90 -3.56
C MET A 375 -27.20 -13.28 -4.93
N LYS A 376 -26.42 -13.97 -5.76
CA LYS A 376 -26.93 -14.53 -7.02
C LYS A 376 -27.98 -15.61 -6.77
N PHE A 377 -27.73 -16.49 -5.82
CA PHE A 377 -28.65 -17.57 -5.48
C PHE A 377 -29.99 -17.06 -4.92
N ASP A 378 -30.00 -15.92 -4.22
CA ASP A 378 -31.21 -15.22 -3.77
C ASP A 378 -32.19 -14.91 -4.90
N THR A 379 -31.66 -14.52 -6.06
CA THR A 379 -32.49 -14.25 -7.24
C THR A 379 -33.20 -15.51 -7.73
N ILE A 380 -32.56 -16.68 -7.58
CA ILE A 380 -33.10 -17.97 -8.02
C ILE A 380 -34.19 -18.47 -7.05
N ILE A 381 -34.04 -18.26 -5.75
CA ILE A 381 -35.02 -18.73 -4.75
C ILE A 381 -36.20 -17.79 -4.54
N LYS A 382 -36.25 -16.62 -5.20
CA LYS A 382 -37.38 -15.70 -5.10
C LYS A 382 -38.71 -16.44 -5.32
N PRO A 383 -39.75 -16.19 -4.49
CA PRO A 383 -39.86 -15.22 -3.40
C PRO A 383 -39.43 -15.74 -2.00
N TYR A 384 -38.75 -16.88 -1.92
CA TYR A 384 -38.35 -17.54 -0.66
C TYR A 384 -36.98 -17.08 -0.13
N THR A 385 -36.59 -15.82 -0.37
CA THR A 385 -35.31 -15.24 0.06
C THR A 385 -35.10 -15.26 1.59
N SER A 386 -36.16 -15.50 2.37
CA SER A 386 -36.06 -15.76 3.82
C SER A 386 -35.16 -16.94 4.18
N ILE A 387 -34.93 -17.88 3.26
CA ILE A 387 -34.09 -19.09 3.47
C ILE A 387 -32.62 -18.70 3.72
N THR A 388 -32.12 -17.71 3.01
CA THR A 388 -30.71 -17.30 3.04
C THR A 388 -30.46 -16.17 4.03
N VAL A 389 -31.48 -15.58 4.66
CA VAL A 389 -31.32 -14.47 5.62
C VAL A 389 -30.33 -14.81 6.72
N ASN A 390 -30.42 -16.02 7.31
CA ASN A 390 -29.48 -16.44 8.35
C ASN A 390 -28.06 -16.68 7.78
N LEU A 391 -27.95 -17.17 6.55
CA LEU A 391 -26.66 -17.36 5.88
C LEU A 391 -25.98 -16.01 5.63
N LYS A 392 -26.71 -15.05 5.05
CA LYS A 392 -26.25 -13.68 4.81
C LYS A 392 -25.88 -12.96 6.10
N LYS A 393 -26.66 -13.11 7.16
CA LYS A 393 -26.31 -12.55 8.48
C LYS A 393 -25.02 -13.16 9.03
N THR A 394 -24.86 -14.48 8.88
CA THR A 394 -23.63 -15.17 9.29
C THR A 394 -22.43 -14.66 8.49
N LEU A 395 -22.57 -14.51 7.17
CA LEU A 395 -21.52 -14.01 6.30
C LEU A 395 -21.18 -12.55 6.56
N ALA A 396 -22.16 -11.67 6.73
CA ALA A 396 -21.92 -10.28 7.08
C ALA A 396 -21.11 -10.16 8.39
N ASN A 397 -21.45 -10.97 9.40
CA ASN A 397 -20.68 -11.03 10.64
C ASN A 397 -19.25 -11.56 10.40
N ILE A 398 -19.09 -12.58 9.56
CA ILE A 398 -17.79 -13.16 9.23
C ILE A 398 -16.93 -12.17 8.44
N VAL A 399 -17.48 -11.50 7.42
CA VAL A 399 -16.78 -10.48 6.63
C VAL A 399 -16.31 -9.36 7.56
N SER A 400 -17.18 -8.91 8.48
CA SER A 400 -16.81 -7.91 9.49
C SER A 400 -15.70 -8.42 10.41
N GLU A 401 -15.75 -9.68 10.84
CA GLU A 401 -14.74 -10.30 11.70
C GLU A 401 -13.40 -10.50 10.97
N VAL A 402 -13.42 -10.94 9.71
CA VAL A 402 -12.25 -11.07 8.84
C VAL A 402 -11.59 -9.70 8.65
N PHE A 403 -12.39 -8.67 8.39
CA PHE A 403 -11.90 -7.30 8.24
C PHE A 403 -11.28 -6.78 9.54
N ARG A 404 -11.97 -6.95 10.67
CA ARG A 404 -11.46 -6.58 12.00
C ARG A 404 -10.12 -7.26 12.30
N ARG A 405 -10.03 -8.59 12.10
CA ARG A 405 -8.79 -9.34 12.33
C ARG A 405 -7.69 -8.93 11.36
N LYS A 406 -8.02 -8.62 10.10
CA LYS A 406 -7.07 -8.07 9.12
C LYS A 406 -6.49 -6.74 9.60
N GLU A 407 -7.32 -5.83 10.11
CA GLU A 407 -6.86 -4.55 10.66
C GLU A 407 -6.01 -4.74 11.92
N GLU A 408 -6.42 -5.62 12.83
CA GLU A 408 -5.63 -5.95 14.02
C GLU A 408 -4.26 -6.54 13.66
N TYR A 409 -4.23 -7.46 12.69
CA TYR A 409 -3.02 -8.03 12.17
C TYR A 409 -2.13 -6.95 11.53
N LEU A 410 -2.68 -6.07 10.70
CA LEU A 410 -1.96 -4.93 10.13
C LEU A 410 -1.36 -3.99 11.19
N ASN A 411 -2.12 -3.66 12.23
CA ASN A 411 -1.65 -2.80 13.30
C ASN A 411 -0.52 -3.47 14.09
N TYR A 412 -0.67 -4.76 14.39
CA TYR A 412 0.37 -5.55 15.03
C TYR A 412 1.65 -5.60 14.18
N LEU A 413 1.51 -5.82 12.86
CA LEU A 413 2.62 -5.81 11.90
C LEU A 413 3.37 -4.47 11.87
N ASN A 414 2.64 -3.36 11.83
CA ASN A 414 3.23 -2.02 11.83
C ASN A 414 4.02 -1.76 13.12
N ASN A 415 3.46 -2.12 14.27
CA ASN A 415 4.12 -1.94 15.55
C ASN A 415 5.45 -2.72 15.65
N ILE A 416 5.48 -3.98 15.19
CA ILE A 416 6.73 -4.75 15.22
C ILE A 416 7.76 -4.19 14.23
N LYS A 417 7.31 -3.75 13.05
CA LYS A 417 8.21 -3.13 12.06
C LYS A 417 8.87 -1.87 12.63
N ASP A 418 8.10 -1.02 13.31
CA ASP A 418 8.61 0.18 13.96
C ASP A 418 9.59 -0.15 15.09
N GLU A 419 9.32 -1.20 15.88
CA GLU A 419 10.24 -1.65 16.93
C GLU A 419 11.55 -2.22 16.36
N SER A 420 11.48 -2.97 15.26
CA SER A 420 12.68 -3.46 14.56
C SER A 420 13.57 -2.32 14.07
N PHE A 421 12.97 -1.26 13.50
CA PHE A 421 13.74 -0.07 13.10
C PHE A 421 14.34 0.67 14.30
N ARG A 422 13.64 0.74 15.43
CA ARG A 422 14.19 1.34 16.67
C ARG A 422 15.42 0.58 17.15
N ILE A 423 15.39 -0.76 17.11
CA ILE A 423 16.53 -1.60 17.50
C ILE A 423 17.73 -1.36 16.57
N ASP A 424 17.51 -1.29 15.26
CA ASP A 424 18.58 -1.05 14.27
C ASP A 424 19.26 0.31 14.48
N VAL A 425 18.47 1.39 14.64
CA VAL A 425 18.99 2.73 14.93
C VAL A 425 19.78 2.75 16.24
N ARG A 426 19.23 2.13 17.30
CA ARG A 426 19.90 2.07 18.61
C ARG A 426 21.23 1.33 18.52
N SER A 427 21.26 0.17 17.86
CA SER A 427 22.49 -0.60 17.67
C SER A 427 23.57 0.16 16.91
N PHE A 428 23.18 0.90 15.85
CA PHE A 428 24.10 1.76 15.11
C PHE A 428 24.67 2.87 15.99
N VAL A 429 23.82 3.58 16.75
CA VAL A 429 24.25 4.65 17.66
C VAL A 429 25.17 4.12 18.75
N ASP A 430 24.83 3.00 19.39
CA ASP A 430 25.65 2.37 20.43
C ASP A 430 27.04 1.98 19.89
N THR A 431 27.10 1.47 18.66
CA THR A 431 28.36 1.14 17.99
C THR A 431 29.23 2.40 17.78
N LYS A 432 28.63 3.50 17.34
CA LYS A 432 29.35 4.77 17.13
C LYS A 432 29.77 5.44 18.44
N ILE A 433 28.97 5.34 19.50
CA ILE A 433 29.37 5.76 20.85
C ILE A 433 30.60 4.98 21.32
N ALA A 434 30.63 3.65 21.09
CA ALA A 434 31.79 2.83 21.44
C ALA A 434 33.06 3.23 20.67
N GLU A 435 32.94 3.55 19.38
CA GLU A 435 34.06 4.09 18.57
C GLU A 435 34.61 5.40 19.14
N VAL A 436 33.73 6.36 19.48
CA VAL A 436 34.13 7.66 20.05
C VAL A 436 34.77 7.48 21.43
N ASN A 437 34.15 6.69 22.32
CA ASN A 437 34.69 6.42 23.65
C ASN A 437 36.11 5.83 23.59
N LYS A 438 36.37 4.93 22.63
CA LYS A 438 37.71 4.39 22.42
C LYS A 438 38.73 5.47 22.05
N MET A 439 38.35 6.45 21.23
CA MET A 439 39.21 7.58 20.89
C MET A 439 39.49 8.47 22.10
N ILE A 440 38.48 8.77 22.91
CA ILE A 440 38.61 9.56 24.14
C ILE A 440 39.56 8.87 25.12
N THR A 441 39.41 7.55 25.31
CA THR A 441 40.32 6.78 26.17
C THR A 441 41.76 6.78 25.64
N SER A 442 41.96 6.78 24.31
CA SER A 442 43.32 6.91 23.74
C SER A 442 43.93 8.27 24.07
N TYR A 443 43.16 9.35 23.87
CA TYR A 443 43.58 10.71 24.21
C TYR A 443 43.92 10.87 25.70
N GLU A 444 43.10 10.33 26.60
CA GLU A 444 43.35 10.33 28.05
C GLU A 444 44.67 9.62 28.39
N ASN A 445 44.89 8.43 27.81
CA ASN A 445 46.10 7.65 28.05
C ASN A 445 47.36 8.37 27.57
N GLU A 446 47.31 8.95 26.36
CA GLU A 446 48.43 9.71 25.79
C GLU A 446 48.74 10.97 26.62
N THR A 447 47.71 11.71 27.04
CA THR A 447 47.85 12.95 27.81
C THR A 447 48.36 12.68 29.25
N SER A 448 47.90 11.60 29.88
CA SER A 448 48.31 11.20 31.23
C SER A 448 49.82 10.89 31.34
N LEU A 449 50.43 10.39 30.26
CA LEU A 449 51.88 10.16 30.21
C LEU A 449 52.65 11.49 30.26
N ILE A 450 52.18 12.49 29.52
CA ILE A 450 52.81 13.81 29.41
C ILE A 450 52.70 14.60 30.72
N ILE A 451 51.53 14.56 31.38
CA ILE A 451 51.28 15.32 32.64
C ILE A 451 52.22 14.87 33.79
N LYS A 452 52.68 13.62 33.78
CA LYS A 452 53.55 13.06 34.84
C LYS A 452 55.00 13.56 34.75
N GLU A 453 55.41 14.19 33.66
CA GLU A 453 56.76 14.73 33.49
C GLU A 453 56.90 16.11 34.15
N GLU A 454 57.99 16.33 34.89
CA GLU A 454 58.29 17.66 35.45
C GLU A 454 58.64 18.64 34.33
N LEU A 455 57.99 19.82 34.32
CA LEU A 455 58.22 20.85 33.30
C LEU A 455 59.72 21.21 33.20
N PRO A 456 60.38 21.01 32.04
CA PRO A 456 61.82 21.17 31.89
C PRO A 456 62.36 22.53 32.34
N GLN A 457 61.57 23.60 32.13
CA GLN A 457 61.93 24.97 32.50
C GLN A 457 62.01 25.15 34.03
N LEU A 458 61.15 24.47 34.79
CA LEU A 458 61.17 24.54 36.27
C LEU A 458 62.37 23.81 36.84
N LYS A 459 62.73 22.66 36.25
CA LYS A 459 63.92 21.90 36.62
C LYS A 459 65.20 22.72 36.43
N GLN A 460 65.37 23.35 35.25
CA GLN A 460 66.52 24.20 34.95
C GLN A 460 66.66 25.39 35.93
N ILE A 461 65.56 26.04 36.31
CA ILE A 461 65.59 27.15 37.27
C ILE A 461 65.97 26.66 38.67
N ARG A 462 65.46 25.50 39.10
CA ARG A 462 65.80 24.91 40.40
C ARG A 462 67.29 24.57 40.49
N ASP A 463 67.87 24.04 39.41
CA ASP A 463 69.29 23.72 39.32
C ASP A 463 70.15 24.99 39.39
N LEU A 464 69.75 26.04 38.67
CA LEU A 464 70.40 27.35 38.73
C LEU A 464 70.34 27.95 40.14
N LEU A 465 69.17 27.94 40.78
CA LEU A 465 69.01 28.45 42.15
C LEU A 465 69.91 27.70 43.14
N SER A 466 70.02 26.38 43.01
CA SER A 466 70.86 25.56 43.88
C SER A 466 72.35 25.88 43.69
N ASN A 467 72.80 26.03 42.44
CA ASN A 467 74.19 26.37 42.12
C ASN A 467 74.57 27.77 42.64
N TYR A 468 73.73 28.78 42.38
CA TYR A 468 74.01 30.15 42.83
C TYR A 468 73.84 30.33 44.34
N LYS A 469 73.01 29.53 45.01
CA LYS A 469 72.90 29.53 46.48
C LYS A 469 74.25 29.21 47.13
N LEU A 470 74.96 28.18 46.65
CA LEU A 470 76.27 27.80 47.19
C LEU A 470 77.27 28.96 47.08
N LYS A 471 77.34 29.61 45.91
CA LYS A 471 78.21 30.78 45.69
C LYS A 471 77.84 31.97 46.57
N ILE A 472 76.55 32.22 46.80
CA ILE A 472 76.09 33.30 47.67
C ILE A 472 76.41 33.00 49.13
N ASP A 473 76.28 31.75 49.57
CA ASP A 473 76.62 31.34 50.94
C ASP A 473 78.13 31.44 51.22
N GLU A 474 78.98 31.15 50.23
CA GLU A 474 80.42 31.42 50.29
C GLU A 474 80.71 32.91 50.51
N ILE A 475 80.16 33.79 49.67
CA ILE A 475 80.33 35.25 49.79
C ILE A 475 79.79 35.74 51.15
N LYS A 476 78.64 35.22 51.59
CA LYS A 476 78.05 35.58 52.89
C LYS A 476 78.98 35.20 54.04
N THR A 477 79.62 34.04 53.95
CA THR A 477 80.60 33.58 54.95
C THR A 477 81.84 34.46 54.97
N GLU A 478 82.36 34.86 53.80
CA GLU A 478 83.47 35.81 53.69
C GLU A 478 83.12 37.17 54.30
N VAL A 479 81.94 37.72 53.98
CA VAL A 479 81.45 38.98 54.53
C VAL A 479 81.27 38.88 56.05
N TYR A 480 80.68 37.79 56.54
CA TYR A 480 80.52 37.54 57.98
C TYR A 480 81.88 37.50 58.71
N ASN A 481 82.82 36.69 58.21
CA ASN A 481 84.15 36.57 58.79
C ASN A 481 84.89 37.92 58.80
N LYS A 482 84.73 38.72 57.74
CA LYS A 482 85.34 40.05 57.64
C LYS A 482 84.72 41.02 58.65
N LEU A 483 83.40 41.03 58.81
CA LEU A 483 82.71 41.92 59.77
C LEU A 483 82.98 41.51 61.22
N ASP A 484 83.04 40.22 61.54
CA ASP A 484 83.31 39.69 62.89
C ASP A 484 84.73 40.06 63.36
N ALA A 485 85.71 40.09 62.46
CA ALA A 485 87.08 40.52 62.75
C ALA A 485 87.22 42.00 63.18
N TYR A 486 86.23 42.86 62.91
CA TYR A 486 86.24 44.27 63.32
C TYR A 486 85.36 44.57 64.53
N LYS A 487 84.73 43.56 65.15
CA LYS A 487 83.75 43.72 66.22
C LYS A 487 84.29 44.41 67.49
N GLU A 488 85.58 44.30 67.77
CA GLU A 488 86.25 44.95 68.91
C GLU A 488 86.86 46.33 68.57
N ASN A 489 86.81 46.74 67.31
CA ASN A 489 87.31 48.05 66.86
C ASN A 489 86.18 49.10 66.93
N ASN A 490 86.53 50.37 67.16
CA ASN A 490 85.57 51.51 67.28
C ASN A 490 84.95 51.94 65.92
N VAL A 491 84.55 50.98 65.07
CA VAL A 491 84.01 51.18 63.72
C VAL A 491 82.50 50.93 63.72
N ASP A 492 81.71 51.79 63.07
CA ASP A 492 80.26 51.58 62.92
C ASP A 492 79.96 50.51 61.86
N ILE A 493 79.76 49.27 62.33
CA ILE A 493 79.50 48.09 61.49
C ILE A 493 78.02 48.01 61.08
N TYR A 494 77.11 48.65 61.83
CA TYR A 494 75.66 48.50 61.65
C TYR A 494 75.18 49.09 60.32
N ALA A 495 75.66 50.28 59.95
CA ALA A 495 75.31 50.92 58.68
C ALA A 495 75.71 50.06 57.46
N THR A 496 76.83 49.34 57.55
CA THR A 496 77.34 48.46 56.49
C THR A 496 76.52 47.18 56.37
N ILE A 497 76.14 46.55 57.50
CA ILE A 497 75.23 45.40 57.53
C ILE A 497 73.88 45.78 56.91
N LYS A 498 73.31 46.93 57.32
CA LYS A 498 72.05 47.43 56.80
C LYS A 498 72.11 47.67 55.29
N HIS A 499 73.21 48.24 54.78
CA HIS A 499 73.40 48.43 53.35
C HIS A 499 73.47 47.12 52.55
N TRP A 500 74.10 46.07 53.11
CA TRP A 500 74.10 44.73 52.53
C TRP A 500 72.69 44.11 52.49
N GLU A 501 71.97 44.17 53.61
CA GLU A 501 70.60 43.66 53.73
C GLU A 501 69.64 44.38 52.78
N ASP A 502 69.70 45.71 52.70
CA ASP A 502 68.84 46.52 51.82
C ASP A 502 69.11 46.21 50.33
N ASN A 503 70.38 46.07 49.93
CA ASN A 503 70.72 45.69 48.56
C ASN A 503 70.24 44.28 48.22
N PHE A 504 70.45 43.31 49.11
CA PHE A 504 70.04 41.93 48.90
C PHE A 504 68.51 41.80 48.88
N ASN A 505 67.79 42.51 49.77
CA ASN A 505 66.33 42.59 49.77
C ASN A 505 65.79 43.20 48.48
N ARG A 506 66.41 44.29 47.99
CA ARG A 506 66.05 44.89 46.70
C ARG A 506 66.23 43.90 45.54
N LYS A 507 67.33 43.16 45.49
CA LYS A 507 67.61 42.15 44.45
C LYS A 507 66.69 40.93 44.57
N LYS A 508 66.39 40.48 45.79
CA LYS A 508 65.39 39.44 46.07
C LYS A 508 64.02 39.82 45.51
N ASN A 509 63.57 41.06 45.73
CA ASN A 509 62.29 41.54 45.21
C ASN A 509 62.26 41.56 43.66
N GLN A 510 63.37 41.94 43.01
CA GLN A 510 63.50 41.87 41.54
C GLN A 510 63.41 40.44 41.01
N LEU A 511 64.06 39.48 41.68
CA LEU A 511 64.02 38.07 41.31
C LEU A 511 62.60 37.48 41.52
N SER A 512 61.96 37.83 42.63
CA SER A 512 60.58 37.41 42.93
C SER A 512 59.62 37.86 41.82
N PHE A 513 59.76 39.09 41.32
CA PHE A 513 58.95 39.59 40.21
C PHE A 513 59.14 38.78 38.92
N LEU A 514 60.39 38.43 38.57
CA LEU A 514 60.68 37.60 37.39
C LEU A 514 60.05 36.20 37.48
N LEU A 515 60.10 35.57 38.67
CA LEU A 515 59.42 34.30 38.92
C LEU A 515 57.90 34.43 38.79
N THR A 516 57.31 35.51 39.29
CA THR A 516 55.87 35.79 39.13
C THR A 516 55.48 35.95 37.65
N VAL A 517 56.30 36.66 36.85
CA VAL A 517 56.06 36.81 35.41
C VAL A 517 56.11 35.46 34.68
N LEU A 518 57.07 34.60 35.02
CA LEU A 518 57.15 33.25 34.46
C LEU A 518 55.91 32.41 34.81
N MET A 519 55.49 32.42 36.08
CA MET A 519 54.28 31.70 36.53
C MET A 519 53.04 32.17 35.79
N ASN A 520 52.88 33.48 35.58
CA ASN A 520 51.75 34.03 34.82
C ASN A 520 51.77 33.58 33.35
N LYS A 521 52.95 33.50 32.72
CA LYS A 521 53.07 32.98 31.34
C LYS A 521 52.68 31.51 31.25
N ILE A 522 53.19 30.68 32.17
CA ILE A 522 52.86 29.24 32.24
C ILE A 522 51.35 29.07 32.44
N PHE A 523 50.77 29.79 33.41
CA PHE A 523 49.32 29.75 33.68
C PHE A 523 48.48 30.12 32.45
N LYS A 524 48.88 31.17 31.71
CA LYS A 524 48.16 31.58 30.50
C LYS A 524 48.19 30.49 29.42
N SER A 525 49.34 29.87 29.17
CA SER A 525 49.45 28.80 28.17
C SER A 525 48.63 27.55 28.54
N PHE A 526 48.56 27.20 29.84
CA PHE A 526 47.68 26.12 30.29
C PHE A 526 46.20 26.49 30.15
N LYS A 527 45.83 27.73 30.44
CA LYS A 527 44.46 28.21 30.27
C LYS A 527 44.01 28.10 28.81
N ASP A 528 44.81 28.58 27.86
CA ASP A 528 44.49 28.51 26.43
C ASP A 528 44.30 27.05 25.96
N LEU A 529 45.08 26.11 26.52
CA LEU A 529 44.95 24.68 26.22
C LEU A 529 43.68 24.06 26.81
N ILE A 530 43.35 24.38 28.07
CA ILE A 530 42.09 23.96 28.73
C ILE A 530 40.88 24.50 27.95
N ASP A 531 40.94 25.76 27.50
CA ASP A 531 39.86 26.37 26.72
C ASP A 531 39.70 25.63 25.36
N THR A 532 40.81 25.27 24.71
CA THR A 532 40.79 24.50 23.45
C THR A 532 40.22 23.09 23.63
N GLU A 533 40.61 22.40 24.71
CA GLU A 533 40.10 21.09 25.07
C GLU A 533 38.59 21.15 25.39
N SER A 534 38.16 22.17 26.13
CA SER A 534 36.74 22.40 26.42
C SER A 534 35.91 22.62 25.16
N ILE A 535 36.44 23.34 24.16
CA ILE A 535 35.78 23.56 22.87
C ILE A 535 35.65 22.23 22.11
N LEU A 536 36.73 21.46 22.00
CA LEU A 536 36.72 20.16 21.32
C LEU A 536 35.64 19.23 21.87
N PHE A 537 35.56 19.08 23.19
CA PHE A 537 34.56 18.21 23.80
C PHE A 537 33.13 18.76 23.69
N ALA A 538 32.96 20.08 23.72
CA ALA A 538 31.65 20.69 23.47
C ALA A 538 31.15 20.37 22.05
N GLU A 539 32.02 20.46 21.04
CA GLU A 539 31.67 20.13 19.64
C GLU A 539 31.35 18.64 19.44
N ILE A 540 32.04 17.72 20.13
CA ILE A 540 31.77 16.27 20.05
C ILE A 540 30.42 15.91 20.68
N THR A 541 29.99 16.62 21.73
CA THR A 541 28.71 16.33 22.41
C THR A 541 27.47 16.73 21.62
N GLU A 542 27.59 17.64 20.65
CA GLU A 542 26.45 18.12 19.86
C GLU A 542 26.52 17.61 18.42
N ILE A 543 25.58 16.73 18.03
CA ILE A 543 25.39 16.41 16.61
C ILE A 543 24.86 17.69 15.95
N THR A 544 25.66 18.41 15.17
CA THR A 544 25.26 19.64 14.48
C THR A 544 25.45 19.49 12.97
N LYS A 545 24.68 20.25 12.17
CA LYS A 545 24.93 20.38 10.72
C LYS A 545 25.22 21.84 10.43
N GLN A 546 26.41 22.13 9.90
CA GLN A 546 26.73 23.49 9.44
C GLN A 546 25.77 23.88 8.31
N THR A 547 25.07 24.98 8.48
CA THR A 547 24.28 25.62 7.42
C THR A 547 24.79 27.04 7.24
N GLU A 548 24.78 27.55 6.00
CA GLU A 548 25.45 28.79 5.58
C GLU A 548 25.08 30.05 6.41
N ASN A 549 24.00 29.99 7.20
CA ASN A 549 23.48 31.13 7.97
C ASN A 549 23.61 30.99 9.50
N PHE A 550 23.99 29.82 10.02
CA PHE A 550 24.11 29.59 11.47
C PHE A 550 25.25 28.60 11.78
N GLU A 551 26.26 29.04 12.52
CA GLU A 551 27.26 28.16 13.13
C GLU A 551 26.62 27.34 14.26
N GLY A 552 26.75 26.01 14.20
CA GLY A 552 26.57 25.15 15.38
C GLY A 552 25.14 24.89 15.87
N LEU A 553 24.10 24.94 15.04
CA LEU A 553 22.76 24.54 15.49
C LEU A 553 22.70 23.02 15.77
N PRO A 554 22.34 22.59 17.00
CA PRO A 554 22.15 21.19 17.32
C PRO A 554 21.10 20.55 16.40
N PHE A 555 21.34 19.31 15.98
CA PHE A 555 20.50 18.55 15.04
C PHE A 555 19.06 18.39 15.57
N ASN A 556 18.92 18.27 16.90
CA ASN A 556 17.62 18.27 17.57
C ASN A 556 16.88 19.62 17.53
N PHE A 557 17.58 20.74 17.28
CA PHE A 557 17.01 22.07 17.11
C PHE A 557 16.48 22.26 15.68
N ALA A 558 17.23 21.76 14.68
CA ALA A 558 16.85 21.81 13.26
C ALA A 558 15.62 20.94 12.92
N LEU A 559 15.35 19.88 13.70
CA LEU A 559 14.20 18.98 13.52
C LEU A 559 12.99 19.27 14.44
N SER A 560 13.06 20.30 15.28
CA SER A 560 12.13 20.51 16.42
C SER A 560 10.64 20.55 16.02
N SER A 561 10.29 21.05 14.84
CA SER A 561 8.90 21.08 14.35
C SER A 561 8.36 19.71 13.94
N PHE A 562 9.22 18.79 13.47
CA PHE A 562 8.85 17.43 13.08
C PHE A 562 8.88 16.44 14.26
N LEU A 563 9.81 16.62 15.20
CA LEU A 563 9.97 15.75 16.37
C LEU A 563 8.93 16.04 17.46
N ALA A 564 8.45 17.28 17.62
CA ALA A 564 7.53 17.65 18.69
C ALA A 564 6.25 16.79 18.73
N ASN A 565 5.76 16.33 17.58
CA ASN A 565 4.56 15.47 17.49
C ASN A 565 4.84 13.99 17.77
N ARG A 566 6.11 13.59 17.92
CA ARG A 566 6.54 12.19 18.11
C ARG A 566 7.12 11.91 19.50
N LEU A 567 7.33 12.96 20.31
CA LEU A 567 7.84 12.86 21.68
C LEU A 567 6.70 12.64 22.67
N SER A 568 6.96 11.87 23.72
CA SER A 568 6.07 11.70 24.86
C SER A 568 6.01 12.98 25.72
N GLU A 569 5.03 13.06 26.61
CA GLU A 569 4.86 14.22 27.49
C GLU A 569 6.07 14.42 28.42
N ASP A 570 6.68 13.34 28.91
CA ASP A 570 7.85 13.40 29.78
C ASP A 570 9.10 13.84 29.01
N GLU A 571 9.31 13.33 27.80
CA GLU A 571 10.41 13.77 26.92
C GLU A 571 10.27 15.25 26.52
N LEU A 572 9.03 15.73 26.32
CA LEU A 572 8.76 17.15 26.07
C LEU A 572 9.10 18.01 27.30
N LYS A 573 8.75 17.57 28.51
CA LYS A 573 9.09 18.28 29.76
C LYS A 573 10.59 18.32 30.01
N GLU A 574 11.28 17.20 29.81
CA GLU A 574 12.73 17.13 29.91
C GLU A 574 13.38 18.10 28.92
N ARG A 575 12.91 18.10 27.67
CA ARG A 575 13.42 19.01 26.64
C ARG A 575 13.17 20.49 26.96
N ILE A 576 11.99 20.82 27.47
CA ILE A 576 11.69 22.19 27.93
C ILE A 576 12.65 22.59 29.06
N THR A 577 12.95 21.67 29.98
CA THR A 577 13.87 21.90 31.10
C THR A 577 15.30 22.14 30.62
N GLU A 578 15.79 21.33 29.69
CA GLU A 578 17.11 21.52 29.06
C GLU A 578 17.22 22.89 28.37
N ILE A 579 16.23 23.25 27.55
CA ILE A 579 16.20 24.54 26.85
C ILE A 579 16.15 25.69 27.86
N THR A 580 15.35 25.57 28.92
CA THR A 580 15.25 26.58 29.98
C THR A 580 16.58 26.74 30.71
N SER A 581 17.29 25.64 30.98
CA SER A 581 18.63 25.66 31.59
C SER A 581 19.64 26.39 30.69
N LYS A 582 19.66 26.07 29.38
CA LYS A 582 20.52 26.78 28.41
C LYS A 582 20.18 28.27 28.34
N ILE A 583 18.90 28.63 28.33
CA ILE A 583 18.46 30.05 28.37
C ILE A 583 18.98 30.74 29.63
N ASN A 584 18.86 30.11 30.80
CA ASN A 584 19.33 30.67 32.07
C ASN A 584 20.85 30.86 32.10
N GLN A 585 21.62 29.91 31.56
CA GLN A 585 23.07 30.03 31.43
C GLN A 585 23.46 31.21 30.54
N ILE A 586 22.87 31.32 29.34
CA ILE A 586 23.13 32.42 28.40
C ILE A 586 22.73 33.76 29.02
N THR A 587 21.59 33.82 29.70
CA THR A 587 21.10 35.04 30.37
C THR A 587 22.04 35.47 31.50
N SER A 588 22.60 34.53 32.26
CA SER A 588 23.59 34.81 33.29
C SER A 588 24.89 35.37 32.70
N SER A 589 25.39 34.74 31.62
CA SER A 589 26.56 35.24 30.89
C SER A 589 26.33 36.63 30.30
N LEU A 590 25.16 36.87 29.72
CA LEU A 590 24.76 38.19 29.20
C LEU A 590 24.84 39.25 30.31
N GLY A 591 24.27 38.97 31.49
CA GLY A 591 24.32 39.89 32.64
C GLY A 591 25.74 40.21 33.11
N LEU A 592 26.67 39.24 33.08
CA LEU A 592 28.08 39.48 33.40
C LEU A 592 28.74 40.43 32.40
N TYR A 593 28.53 40.21 31.10
CA TYR A 593 29.08 41.08 30.05
C TYR A 593 28.47 42.49 30.06
N GLU A 594 27.18 42.61 30.37
CA GLU A 594 26.53 43.92 30.53
C GLU A 594 27.12 44.70 31.72
N LEU A 595 27.40 44.02 32.83
CA LEU A 595 28.00 44.62 34.01
C LEU A 595 29.46 45.04 33.76
N GLU A 596 30.24 44.23 33.06
CA GLU A 596 31.59 44.59 32.62
C GLU A 596 31.56 45.79 31.68
N ARG A 597 30.66 45.78 30.69
CA ARG A 597 30.48 46.90 29.76
C ARG A 597 30.14 48.19 30.48
N SER A 598 29.22 48.16 31.45
CA SER A 598 28.85 49.33 32.26
C SER A 598 30.04 49.92 33.02
N LYS A 599 30.86 49.08 33.65
CA LYS A 599 32.09 49.52 34.34
C LYS A 599 33.09 50.16 33.37
N LEU A 600 33.27 49.58 32.18
CA LEU A 600 34.16 50.13 31.16
C LEU A 600 33.66 51.48 30.64
N GLU A 601 32.35 51.62 30.42
CA GLU A 601 31.70 52.88 30.04
C GLU A 601 31.88 53.96 31.12
N GLU A 602 31.76 53.60 32.41
CA GLU A 602 32.01 54.50 33.55
C GLU A 602 33.48 54.97 33.61
N ILE A 603 34.43 54.03 33.52
CA ILE A 603 35.87 54.34 33.52
C ILE A 603 36.22 55.26 32.36
N LEU A 604 35.70 54.98 31.16
CA LEU A 604 35.95 55.80 29.98
C LEU A 604 35.37 57.21 30.17
N THR A 605 34.14 57.31 30.67
CA THR A 605 33.49 58.59 30.98
C THR A 605 34.34 59.42 31.94
N ASN A 606 34.86 58.81 33.01
CA ASN A 606 35.71 59.50 33.98
C ASN A 606 37.04 59.95 33.37
N LYS A 607 37.69 59.12 32.54
CA LYS A 607 38.91 59.52 31.81
C LYS A 607 38.67 60.68 30.86
N VAL A 608 37.54 60.69 30.14
CA VAL A 608 37.17 61.78 29.22
C VAL A 608 36.87 63.07 29.99
N LYS A 609 36.15 62.99 31.11
CA LYS A 609 35.89 64.14 32.00
C LYS A 609 37.18 64.78 32.53
N ILE A 610 38.12 63.96 33.00
CA ILE A 610 39.43 64.42 33.49
C ILE A 610 40.21 65.12 32.36
N ARG A 611 40.26 64.52 31.16
CA ARG A 611 40.96 65.11 30.01
C ARG A 611 40.39 66.47 29.59
N GLN A 612 39.06 66.62 29.68
CA GLN A 612 38.34 67.80 29.22
C GLN A 612 38.13 68.85 30.32
N GLY A 613 38.64 68.63 31.55
CA GLY A 613 38.50 69.58 32.67
C GLY A 613 37.08 69.72 33.23
N ILE A 614 36.24 68.70 33.07
CA ILE A 614 34.81 68.74 33.42
C ILE A 614 34.60 68.07 34.78
N SER A 615 34.10 68.83 35.77
CA SER A 615 33.83 68.34 37.13
C SER A 615 32.39 67.88 37.37
N ILE A 616 31.47 68.11 36.42
CA ILE A 616 30.02 67.90 36.59
C ILE A 616 29.56 66.67 35.81
N SER A 617 28.68 65.86 36.41
CA SER A 617 28.23 64.58 35.84
C SER A 617 27.23 64.70 34.68
N ASN A 618 26.37 65.73 34.69
CA ASN A 618 25.34 65.97 33.68
C ASN A 618 25.64 67.23 32.88
N VAL A 619 26.47 67.10 31.84
CA VAL A 619 26.74 68.20 30.92
C VAL A 619 25.78 68.12 29.72
N GLN A 620 24.99 69.17 29.55
CA GLN A 620 24.08 69.33 28.43
C GLN A 620 24.73 70.25 27.40
N CYS A 621 24.70 69.87 26.13
CA CYS A 621 25.18 70.74 25.06
C CYS A 621 24.20 71.91 24.92
N THR A 622 24.67 73.15 25.10
CA THR A 622 23.78 74.34 25.06
C THR A 622 23.27 74.67 23.66
N VAL A 623 23.79 74.03 22.62
CA VAL A 623 23.36 74.24 21.22
C VAL A 623 22.19 73.33 20.87
N CYS A 624 22.24 72.06 21.25
CA CYS A 624 21.19 71.08 20.92
C CYS A 624 20.28 70.70 22.10
N HIS A 625 20.61 71.18 23.30
CA HIS A 625 19.94 70.84 24.56
C HIS A 625 19.85 69.34 24.85
N LYS A 626 20.73 68.51 24.29
CA LYS A 626 20.83 67.08 24.63
C LYS A 626 21.97 66.82 25.60
N ASN A 627 21.80 65.83 26.47
CA ASN A 627 22.86 65.35 27.34
C ASN A 627 24.02 64.79 26.51
N ILE A 628 25.24 65.07 26.96
CA ILE A 628 26.45 64.59 26.31
C ILE A 628 26.75 63.16 26.75
N ASN A 629 26.88 62.25 25.79
CA ASN A 629 27.36 60.90 26.02
C ASN A 629 28.89 60.87 25.83
N PHE A 630 29.64 60.93 26.92
CA PHE A 630 31.11 60.96 26.91
C PHE A 630 31.78 59.71 26.30
N VAL A 631 31.05 58.59 26.16
CA VAL A 631 31.55 57.33 25.56
C VAL A 631 31.45 57.39 24.03
N LYS A 632 30.38 57.99 23.50
CA LYS A 632 30.04 57.92 22.06
C LYS A 632 30.26 59.24 21.31
N ASP A 633 30.11 60.37 21.99
CA ASP A 633 30.09 61.68 21.36
C ASP A 633 31.50 62.28 21.24
N LYS A 634 31.80 62.90 20.08
CA LYS A 634 32.98 63.75 19.93
C LYS A 634 32.71 65.11 20.54
N LEU A 635 33.61 65.60 21.40
CA LEU A 635 33.39 66.78 22.22
C LEU A 635 34.42 67.86 21.97
N ILE A 636 33.99 69.12 22.09
CA ILE A 636 34.83 70.31 22.17
C ILE A 636 34.48 71.06 23.44
N THR A 637 35.50 71.50 24.18
CA THR A 637 35.39 72.35 25.35
C THR A 637 35.90 73.76 25.04
N CYS A 638 35.22 74.78 25.55
CA CYS A 638 35.71 76.15 25.47
C CYS A 638 36.84 76.36 26.48
N PRO A 639 38.04 76.80 26.05
CA PRO A 639 39.16 77.03 26.96
C PRO A 639 38.91 78.18 27.94
N PHE A 640 38.00 79.12 27.60
CA PHE A 640 37.73 80.30 28.43
C PHE A 640 36.70 80.06 29.53
N CYS A 641 35.58 79.42 29.21
CA CYS A 641 34.47 79.21 30.15
C CYS A 641 34.24 77.75 30.55
N GLY A 642 35.01 76.81 30.02
CA GLY A 642 34.90 75.38 30.31
C GLY A 642 33.65 74.69 29.77
N SER A 643 32.78 75.39 29.04
CA SER A 643 31.54 74.81 28.50
C SER A 643 31.84 73.77 27.41
N THR A 644 31.14 72.62 27.46
CA THR A 644 31.35 71.48 26.55
C THR A 644 30.21 71.34 25.56
N TYR A 645 30.52 70.98 24.32
CA TYR A 645 29.57 70.83 23.24
C TYR A 645 29.83 69.56 22.42
N HIS A 646 28.78 69.05 21.75
CA HIS A 646 28.97 68.13 20.64
C HIS A 646 29.76 68.81 19.53
N TYR A 647 30.79 68.13 19.02
CA TYR A 647 31.68 68.63 17.98
C TYR A 647 30.90 69.23 16.80
N LEU A 648 29.92 68.48 16.28
CA LEU A 648 29.12 68.95 15.13
C LEU A 648 28.24 70.16 15.47
N CYS A 649 27.63 70.19 16.65
CA CYS A 649 26.78 71.30 17.06
C CYS A 649 27.56 72.60 17.23
N VAL A 650 28.77 72.54 17.77
CA VAL A 650 29.61 73.74 17.94
C VAL A 650 30.38 74.09 16.67
N ALA A 651 30.72 73.12 15.82
CA ALA A 651 31.39 73.40 14.54
C ALA A 651 30.56 74.34 13.65
N ASP A 652 29.25 74.07 13.51
CA ASP A 652 28.35 74.95 12.75
C ASP A 652 28.22 76.35 13.35
N TRP A 653 28.27 76.44 14.68
CA TRP A 653 28.21 77.71 15.40
C TRP A 653 29.51 78.52 15.23
N LEU A 654 30.66 77.87 15.41
CA LEU A 654 31.99 78.46 15.26
C LEU A 654 32.24 78.92 13.83
N PHE A 655 31.75 78.17 12.83
CA PHE A 655 31.85 78.57 11.43
C PHE A 655 31.12 79.90 11.15
N LYS A 656 30.00 80.17 11.83
CA LYS A 656 29.17 81.37 11.59
C LYS A 656 29.57 82.58 12.45
N TYR A 657 29.90 82.36 13.71
CA TYR A 657 30.05 83.44 14.69
C TYR A 657 31.44 83.50 15.33
N ASN A 658 32.31 82.52 15.06
CA ASN A 658 33.67 82.38 15.59
C ASN A 658 33.80 82.61 17.11
N SER A 659 32.74 82.36 17.87
CA SER A 659 32.64 82.69 19.30
C SER A 659 31.96 81.57 20.07
N CYS A 660 32.31 81.45 21.34
CA CYS A 660 31.70 80.48 22.23
C CYS A 660 30.20 80.77 22.42
N PRO A 661 29.28 79.81 22.21
CA PRO A 661 27.86 80.01 22.45
C PRO A 661 27.52 80.47 23.88
N MET A 662 28.35 80.14 24.87
CA MET A 662 28.09 80.43 26.27
C MET A 662 28.72 81.75 26.74
N CYS A 663 30.02 81.97 26.49
CA CYS A 663 30.73 83.14 26.98
C CYS A 663 31.02 84.20 25.92
N GLN A 664 30.66 83.94 24.65
CA GLN A 664 30.88 84.82 23.50
C GLN A 664 32.34 85.18 23.20
N ASN A 665 33.31 84.64 23.95
CA ASN A 665 34.72 84.79 23.62
C ASN A 665 35.01 84.16 22.26
N THR A 666 35.73 84.89 21.42
CA THR A 666 36.17 84.41 20.11
C THR A 666 37.12 83.23 20.28
N PHE A 667 36.84 82.12 19.60
CA PHE A 667 37.63 80.90 19.68
C PHE A 667 38.99 81.00 18.95
N LEU A 668 39.29 82.18 18.37
CA LEU A 668 40.54 82.54 17.72
C LEU A 668 40.94 83.97 18.12
N ASP A 669 41.99 84.11 18.93
CA ASP A 669 42.98 85.19 18.73
C ASP A 669 44.15 84.54 17.97
N PRO A 670 44.43 84.93 16.72
CA PRO A 670 45.57 84.40 15.95
C PRO A 670 46.95 84.61 16.61
N ASN A 671 47.03 85.38 17.70
CA ASN A 671 48.30 85.77 18.33
C ASN A 671 48.58 85.16 19.71
N ILE A 672 47.71 84.30 20.25
CA ILE A 672 48.01 83.64 21.54
C ILE A 672 48.76 82.32 21.27
N GLY A 673 50.08 82.43 21.20
CA GLY A 673 51.01 81.30 21.18
C GLY A 673 52.25 81.41 20.28
N LEU A 674 52.56 82.59 19.70
CA LEU A 674 53.74 82.76 18.86
C LEU A 674 54.99 83.38 19.55
N PHE A 675 54.91 83.82 20.80
CA PHE A 675 56.05 84.21 21.66
C PHE A 675 55.57 84.01 23.12
N GLU A 676 56.22 83.27 24.05
CA GLU A 676 57.61 83.20 24.57
C GLU A 676 57.88 81.74 25.05
N THR A 677 59.01 81.05 24.84
CA THR A 677 60.41 81.17 25.37
C THR A 677 60.56 81.24 26.89
N GLU A 678 60.69 80.08 27.57
CA GLU A 678 61.88 79.54 28.27
C GLU A 678 61.61 78.14 28.85
#